data_AF-A0A2Z6U9P7-F1
#
_entry.id   AF-A0A2Z6U9P7-F1
#
_cell.length_a   1.000
_cell.length_b   1.000
_cell.length_c   1.000
_cell.angle_alpha   90.00
_cell.angle_beta   90.00
_cell.angle_gamma   90.00
#
_symmetry.space_group_name_H-M   'P 1'
#
loop_
_entity.id
_entity.type
_entity.pdbx_description
1 polymer ?
#
loop_
_entity_poly.entity_id
_entity_poly.type
_entity_poly.pdbx_seq_one_letter_code
_entity_poly.pdbx_strand_id
1 'polypeptide(L)'
;MKQVSLLTSFNNTIIHFGEFVLNTQNGELRKDNALVKIEPQLLEFLLLLIKQKLLGEDAIVTRALMIDSIWSGKSASDDAVRAVVKKLREVLNDDARRPRYIKTIPTKGYLLICEIEQRAQGRSAWKQRSIKYGVVALLAVALFAGIQLTYLWYTSEDHAPKRISSLKVITEASKTFVSADLHNENKILYSKIAENEKSLQLYVKSIHNDDGTRLTWDQNYDHQARWSGDGKYILLRKSNSSGTESSVYSYPEMKKVFDEKNIASVNNSTEQTQNQLKAIAWLHDEDQILIYEIDQEAPNQVALYAYSINGKKLKLKTSIALKVSQIKEIEVSKDSQFLAIYYQDTKGHFSLTIYNRFTNEIIDTLRLQNKIDRLVWDDDSQLVSFLTEEEGLRSYDITARKYFNWKGLKPGIQSLISQCGSACFMFTRHDGDFLDISERPSPFVAQDILPTRLIASPGLDDLPIFGSDGSLFFVTRKDGRSLIEKRDLNNQQHQVFELPSSGTVGSLALNKANNAFIGELNQRIFLYRLDTGIFSFVTGIKEKAMEPSWLADDSGFSFYIKDKQITGDTNQFANNDVSTDFPVYYHYDLSTSSKRELGRQFHSIVNFENNSFLVSKVPGEYFLLTANAIEELFQDERYLKANQSKEVIRIPDSSPNAFKIIGKKLYYLDSLENDTVLSTLDISTLKKQSYPLDTNPQNPNFTLSSDLSKLVVTRTKSNASQIVKVEGLWLE
;
A
#
# COMPACT_ATOMS: atom_id res chain seq x y z
N MET A 1 -77.00 8.01 -3.36
CA MET A 1 -76.32 6.79 -2.88
C MET A 1 -76.78 5.62 -3.74
N LYS A 2 -75.87 4.99 -4.50
CA LYS A 2 -76.16 3.81 -5.32
C LYS A 2 -76.24 2.59 -4.40
N GLN A 3 -77.31 1.81 -4.53
CA GLN A 3 -77.59 0.58 -3.79
C GLN A 3 -76.42 -0.41 -3.97
N VAL A 4 -75.77 -0.82 -2.88
CA VAL A 4 -74.79 -1.93 -2.91
C VAL A 4 -75.60 -3.22 -2.76
N SER A 5 -75.69 -4.00 -3.84
CA SER A 5 -76.37 -5.30 -3.83
C SER A 5 -75.78 -6.23 -2.76
N LEU A 6 -76.61 -7.00 -2.06
CA LEU A 6 -76.13 -7.99 -1.09
C LEU A 6 -75.28 -9.08 -1.76
N LEU A 7 -75.37 -9.27 -3.08
CA LEU A 7 -74.48 -10.18 -3.83
C LEU A 7 -73.00 -9.84 -3.60
N THR A 8 -72.67 -8.56 -3.56
CA THR A 8 -71.29 -8.07 -3.34
C THR A 8 -70.76 -8.39 -1.94
N SER A 9 -71.62 -8.73 -0.98
CA SER A 9 -71.22 -9.11 0.38
C SER A 9 -70.79 -10.58 0.52
N PHE A 10 -71.03 -11.40 -0.51
CA PHE A 10 -70.64 -12.81 -0.55
C PHE A 10 -69.53 -13.04 -1.59
N ASN A 11 -68.27 -13.06 -1.15
CA ASN A 11 -67.05 -13.26 -1.96
C ASN A 11 -67.09 -14.56 -2.79
N ASN A 12 -67.56 -14.49 -4.05
CA ASN A 12 -67.62 -15.59 -5.03
C ASN A 12 -67.86 -16.99 -4.43
N THR A 13 -69.00 -17.15 -3.77
CA THR A 13 -69.34 -18.34 -2.99
C THR A 13 -70.49 -19.08 -3.67
N ILE A 14 -70.43 -20.40 -3.70
CA ILE A 14 -71.60 -21.24 -3.99
C ILE A 14 -72.26 -21.57 -2.66
N ILE A 15 -73.53 -21.20 -2.53
CA ILE A 15 -74.33 -21.43 -1.33
C ILE A 15 -75.36 -22.53 -1.63
N HIS A 16 -75.26 -23.64 -0.91
CA HIS A 16 -76.22 -24.73 -0.96
C HIS A 16 -77.22 -24.59 0.19
N PHE A 17 -78.51 -24.65 -0.09
CA PHE A 17 -79.56 -24.67 0.93
C PHE A 17 -80.74 -25.52 0.45
N GLY A 18 -81.04 -26.60 1.18
CA GLY A 18 -81.96 -27.64 0.74
C GLY A 18 -81.66 -28.13 -0.68
N GLU A 19 -82.65 -28.04 -1.58
CA GLU A 19 -82.54 -28.49 -2.98
C GLU A 19 -81.92 -27.42 -3.91
N PHE A 20 -81.58 -26.25 -3.36
CA PHE A 20 -81.15 -25.10 -4.14
C PHE A 20 -79.65 -24.82 -4.03
N VAL A 21 -79.10 -24.32 -5.13
CA VAL A 21 -77.71 -23.86 -5.25
C VAL A 21 -77.71 -22.44 -5.79
N LEU A 22 -77.23 -21.50 -4.98
CA LEU A 22 -77.10 -20.09 -5.35
C LEU A 22 -75.63 -19.75 -5.62
N ASN A 23 -75.34 -19.27 -6.83
CA ASN A 23 -74.02 -18.71 -7.16
C ASN A 23 -74.05 -17.19 -6.96
N THR A 24 -73.31 -16.69 -5.96
CA THR A 24 -73.32 -15.26 -5.61
C THR A 24 -72.56 -14.38 -6.59
N GLN A 25 -71.73 -14.95 -7.48
CA GLN A 25 -70.99 -14.18 -8.49
C GLN A 25 -71.88 -13.68 -9.62
N ASN A 26 -72.82 -14.50 -10.06
CA ASN A 26 -73.71 -14.18 -11.19
C ASN A 26 -75.18 -14.07 -10.78
N GLY A 27 -75.53 -14.30 -9.51
CA GLY A 27 -76.89 -14.20 -8.99
C GLY A 27 -77.82 -15.32 -9.45
N GLU A 28 -77.28 -16.43 -9.95
CA GLU A 28 -78.07 -17.54 -10.49
C GLU A 28 -78.49 -18.52 -9.39
N LEU A 29 -79.80 -18.72 -9.26
CA LEU A 29 -80.40 -19.76 -8.43
C LEU A 29 -80.68 -21.00 -9.28
N ARG A 30 -80.22 -22.17 -8.82
CA ARG A 30 -80.50 -23.46 -9.47
C ARG A 30 -81.18 -24.43 -8.50
N LYS A 31 -82.04 -25.28 -9.04
CA LYS A 31 -82.60 -26.45 -8.35
C LYS A 31 -82.31 -27.69 -9.19
N ASP A 32 -81.71 -28.72 -8.61
CA ASP A 32 -81.33 -29.95 -9.32
C ASP A 32 -80.60 -29.68 -10.66
N ASN A 33 -79.70 -28.67 -10.63
CA ASN A 33 -78.90 -28.18 -11.76
C ASN A 33 -79.67 -27.44 -12.89
N ALA A 34 -80.99 -27.25 -12.78
CA ALA A 34 -81.79 -26.40 -13.67
C ALA A 34 -81.86 -24.95 -13.15
N LEU A 35 -81.81 -23.96 -14.05
CA LEU A 35 -81.88 -22.54 -13.69
C LEU A 35 -83.30 -22.15 -13.25
N VAL A 36 -83.42 -21.59 -12.05
CA VAL A 36 -84.66 -21.06 -11.50
C VAL A 36 -84.65 -19.55 -11.67
N LYS A 37 -85.62 -19.03 -12.44
CA LYS A 37 -85.76 -17.60 -12.66
C LYS A 37 -86.21 -16.93 -11.36
N ILE A 38 -85.37 -16.04 -10.82
CA ILE A 38 -85.67 -15.26 -9.63
C ILE A 38 -85.57 -13.77 -9.95
N GLU A 39 -86.58 -12.99 -9.54
CA GLU A 39 -86.56 -11.55 -9.71
C GLU A 39 -85.47 -10.93 -8.80
N PRO A 40 -84.79 -9.84 -9.21
CA PRO A 40 -83.70 -9.25 -8.43
C PRO A 40 -84.09 -8.91 -6.99
N GLN A 41 -85.32 -8.41 -6.78
CA GLN A 41 -85.81 -8.06 -5.45
C GLN A 41 -86.01 -9.30 -4.54
N LEU A 42 -86.43 -10.41 -5.13
CA LEU A 42 -86.59 -11.69 -4.40
C LEU A 42 -85.21 -12.30 -4.09
N LEU A 43 -84.26 -12.14 -5.00
CA LEU A 43 -82.87 -12.57 -4.80
C LEU A 43 -82.20 -11.79 -3.65
N GLU A 44 -82.38 -10.47 -3.59
CA GLU A 44 -81.90 -9.65 -2.47
C GLU A 44 -82.54 -10.10 -1.14
N PHE A 45 -83.84 -10.43 -1.14
CA PHE A 45 -84.48 -10.96 0.08
C PHE A 45 -83.90 -12.31 0.49
N LEU A 46 -83.70 -13.23 -0.46
CA LEU A 46 -83.10 -14.53 -0.20
C LEU A 46 -81.67 -14.40 0.36
N LEU A 47 -80.86 -13.51 -0.21
CA LEU A 47 -79.51 -13.22 0.29
C LEU A 47 -79.53 -12.63 1.70
N LEU A 48 -80.50 -11.76 2.01
CA LEU A 48 -80.66 -11.21 3.36
C LEU A 48 -80.99 -12.31 4.38
N LEU A 49 -81.89 -13.24 4.03
CA LEU A 49 -82.24 -14.40 4.84
C LEU A 49 -81.02 -15.31 5.08
N ILE A 50 -80.25 -15.59 4.03
CA ILE A 50 -79.02 -16.40 4.10
C ILE A 50 -77.98 -15.70 4.98
N LYS A 51 -77.74 -14.40 4.76
CA LYS A 51 -76.80 -13.60 5.55
C LYS A 51 -77.13 -13.64 7.02
N GLN A 52 -78.41 -13.46 7.35
CA GLN A 52 -78.87 -13.48 8.73
C GLN A 52 -78.70 -14.87 9.35
N LYS A 53 -79.03 -15.95 8.63
CA LYS A 53 -78.86 -17.33 9.10
C LYS A 53 -77.39 -17.70 9.40
N LEU A 54 -76.46 -17.17 8.62
CA LEU A 54 -75.02 -17.38 8.84
C LEU A 54 -74.49 -16.68 10.09
N LEU A 55 -75.19 -15.66 10.60
CA LEU A 55 -74.87 -15.02 11.87
C LEU A 55 -75.36 -15.83 13.10
N GLY A 56 -76.32 -16.75 12.91
CA GLY A 56 -76.83 -17.64 13.96
C GLY A 56 -78.15 -18.32 13.61
N GLU A 57 -78.46 -19.45 14.27
CA GLU A 57 -79.61 -20.30 13.91
C GLU A 57 -80.99 -19.66 14.10
N ASP A 58 -81.15 -18.77 15.09
CA ASP A 58 -82.40 -18.08 15.46
C ASP A 58 -82.50 -16.64 14.94
N ALA A 59 -81.67 -16.28 13.96
CA ALA A 59 -81.51 -14.90 13.53
C ALA A 59 -82.67 -14.45 12.61
N ILE A 60 -83.68 -13.79 13.19
CA ILE A 60 -84.90 -13.33 12.49
C ILE A 60 -84.61 -12.09 11.64
N VAL A 61 -85.01 -12.12 10.37
CA VAL A 61 -85.09 -10.93 9.51
C VAL A 61 -86.39 -10.18 9.82
N THR A 62 -86.25 -9.03 10.50
CA THR A 62 -87.38 -8.18 10.88
C THR A 62 -87.91 -7.37 9.71
N ARG A 63 -89.14 -6.86 9.83
CA ARG A 63 -89.76 -5.97 8.83
C ARG A 63 -88.89 -4.75 8.54
N ALA A 64 -88.36 -4.11 9.59
CA ALA A 64 -87.51 -2.93 9.45
C ALA A 64 -86.23 -3.25 8.66
N LEU A 65 -85.56 -4.37 9.00
CA LEU A 65 -84.34 -4.81 8.33
C LEU A 65 -84.58 -5.16 6.85
N MET A 66 -85.72 -5.80 6.56
CA MET A 66 -86.13 -6.14 5.20
C MET A 66 -86.39 -4.88 4.36
N ILE A 67 -87.12 -3.89 4.91
CA ILE A 67 -87.40 -2.64 4.22
C ILE A 67 -86.12 -1.86 3.95
N ASP A 68 -85.25 -1.76 4.96
CA ASP A 68 -83.99 -1.05 4.85
C ASP A 68 -83.08 -1.67 3.77
N SER A 69 -82.89 -3.00 3.81
CA SER A 69 -81.96 -3.69 2.92
C SER A 69 -82.45 -3.78 1.47
N ILE A 70 -83.75 -4.02 1.25
CA ILE A 70 -84.29 -4.28 -0.09
C ILE A 70 -84.76 -2.97 -0.77
N TRP A 71 -85.34 -2.04 -0.01
CA TRP A 71 -85.90 -0.78 -0.54
C TRP A 71 -85.03 0.44 -0.22
N SER A 72 -83.83 0.27 0.37
CA SER A 72 -82.84 1.33 0.58
C SER A 72 -83.41 2.57 1.28
N GLY A 73 -84.15 2.37 2.38
CA GLY A 73 -84.75 3.44 3.19
C GLY A 73 -86.04 4.07 2.63
N LYS A 74 -86.60 3.58 1.50
CA LYS A 74 -87.93 4.00 1.03
C LYS A 74 -89.04 3.24 1.76
N SER A 75 -90.13 3.93 2.09
CA SER A 75 -91.28 3.32 2.78
C SER A 75 -91.96 2.27 1.89
N ALA A 76 -91.93 1.01 2.29
CA ALA A 76 -92.70 -0.07 1.68
C ALA A 76 -93.95 -0.38 2.52
N SER A 77 -95.09 -0.57 1.86
CA SER A 77 -96.34 -0.97 2.53
C SER A 77 -96.25 -2.42 3.02
N ASP A 78 -97.09 -2.79 3.99
CA ASP A 78 -97.18 -4.17 4.47
C ASP A 78 -97.49 -5.16 3.36
N ASP A 79 -98.30 -4.75 2.38
CA ASP A 79 -98.67 -5.61 1.26
C ASP A 79 -97.49 -5.84 0.30
N ALA A 80 -96.59 -4.87 0.15
CA ALA A 80 -95.37 -5.05 -0.63
C ALA A 80 -94.43 -6.07 0.03
N VAL A 81 -94.27 -6.00 1.37
CA VAL A 81 -93.49 -6.99 2.14
C VAL A 81 -94.11 -8.39 2.03
N ARG A 82 -95.43 -8.50 2.23
CA ARG A 82 -96.15 -9.78 2.09
C ARG A 82 -96.04 -10.35 0.68
N ALA A 83 -96.10 -9.51 -0.35
CA ALA A 83 -95.97 -9.92 -1.75
C ALA A 83 -94.58 -10.49 -2.06
N VAL A 84 -93.51 -9.83 -1.62
CA VAL A 84 -92.12 -10.31 -1.79
C VAL A 84 -91.93 -11.66 -1.10
N VAL A 85 -92.42 -11.81 0.13
CA VAL A 85 -92.32 -13.09 0.86
C VAL A 85 -93.13 -14.18 0.17
N LYS A 86 -94.35 -13.88 -0.26
CA LYS A 86 -95.21 -14.84 -0.97
C LYS A 86 -94.56 -15.31 -2.26
N LYS A 87 -94.09 -14.38 -3.09
CA LYS A 87 -93.42 -14.70 -4.35
C LYS A 87 -92.12 -15.49 -4.14
N LEU A 88 -91.32 -15.15 -3.13
CA LEU A 88 -90.11 -15.93 -2.85
C LEU A 88 -90.46 -17.36 -2.42
N ARG A 89 -91.52 -17.55 -1.62
CA ARG A 89 -92.03 -18.88 -1.31
C ARG A 89 -92.49 -19.65 -2.54
N GLU A 90 -93.16 -18.99 -3.48
CA GLU A 90 -93.55 -19.62 -4.76
C GLU A 90 -92.32 -20.05 -5.57
N VAL A 91 -91.28 -19.20 -5.66
CA VAL A 91 -90.01 -19.54 -6.34
C VAL A 91 -89.31 -20.74 -5.68
N LEU A 92 -89.36 -20.82 -4.34
CA LEU A 92 -88.76 -21.92 -3.57
C LEU A 92 -89.67 -23.15 -3.42
N ASN A 93 -90.90 -23.08 -3.95
CA ASN A 93 -91.97 -24.06 -3.74
C ASN A 93 -92.20 -24.39 -2.23
N ASP A 94 -92.27 -23.36 -1.40
CA ASP A 94 -92.39 -23.41 0.06
C ASP A 94 -93.83 -23.11 0.53
N ASP A 95 -94.44 -24.01 1.31
CA ASP A 95 -95.79 -23.81 1.87
C ASP A 95 -95.72 -23.07 3.21
N ALA A 96 -96.41 -21.93 3.32
CA ALA A 96 -96.45 -21.14 4.55
C ALA A 96 -97.07 -21.88 5.76
N ARG A 97 -97.95 -22.87 5.53
CA ARG A 97 -98.53 -23.70 6.62
C ARG A 97 -97.59 -24.81 7.08
N ARG A 98 -96.64 -25.22 6.23
CA ARG A 98 -95.64 -26.26 6.51
C ARG A 98 -94.28 -25.82 5.94
N PRO A 99 -93.65 -24.79 6.51
CA PRO A 99 -92.47 -24.17 5.91
C PRO A 99 -91.28 -25.13 5.96
N ARG A 100 -90.62 -25.32 4.82
CA ARG A 100 -89.32 -26.00 4.66
C ARG A 100 -88.17 -25.00 4.62
N TYR A 101 -88.41 -23.81 4.07
CA TYR A 101 -87.37 -22.80 3.88
C TYR A 101 -87.62 -21.55 4.72
N ILE A 102 -88.79 -20.91 4.58
CA ILE A 102 -89.06 -19.61 5.21
C ILE A 102 -90.14 -19.76 6.28
N LYS A 103 -89.76 -19.67 7.56
CA LYS A 103 -90.70 -19.67 8.69
C LYS A 103 -91.13 -18.24 9.01
N THR A 104 -92.45 -18.00 9.07
CA THR A 104 -92.99 -16.74 9.60
C THR A 104 -93.01 -16.80 11.12
N ILE A 105 -92.40 -15.81 11.78
CA ILE A 105 -92.53 -15.60 13.21
C ILE A 105 -93.57 -14.49 13.42
N PRO A 106 -94.77 -14.79 13.95
CA PRO A 106 -95.83 -13.80 14.14
C PRO A 106 -95.29 -12.54 14.82
N THR A 107 -95.70 -11.37 14.29
CA THR A 107 -95.31 -10.02 14.75
C THR A 107 -93.81 -9.68 14.78
N LYS A 108 -92.90 -10.61 14.45
CA LYS A 108 -91.44 -10.39 14.52
C LYS A 108 -90.76 -10.34 13.15
N GLY A 109 -91.09 -11.25 12.23
CA GLY A 109 -90.46 -11.29 10.91
C GLY A 109 -90.34 -12.69 10.32
N TYR A 110 -89.27 -12.93 9.56
CA TYR A 110 -89.06 -14.15 8.79
C TYR A 110 -87.71 -14.77 9.13
N LEU A 111 -87.68 -16.10 9.21
CA LEU A 111 -86.48 -16.86 9.53
C LEU A 111 -86.24 -17.93 8.46
N LEU A 112 -84.98 -18.06 8.03
CA LEU A 112 -84.54 -19.16 7.19
C LEU A 112 -84.23 -20.38 8.06
N ILE A 113 -84.95 -21.48 7.84
CA ILE A 113 -84.93 -22.65 8.73
C ILE A 113 -84.23 -23.88 8.14
N CYS A 114 -83.72 -23.78 6.91
CA CYS A 114 -82.91 -24.84 6.31
C CYS A 114 -81.42 -24.68 6.66
N GLU A 115 -80.68 -25.79 6.56
CA GLU A 115 -79.22 -25.79 6.67
C GLU A 115 -78.57 -25.15 5.45
N ILE A 116 -77.45 -24.47 5.67
CA ILE A 116 -76.70 -23.76 4.63
C ILE A 116 -75.26 -24.26 4.64
N GLU A 117 -74.78 -24.70 3.48
CA GLU A 117 -73.37 -25.03 3.26
C GLU A 117 -72.74 -24.01 2.30
N GLN A 118 -71.69 -23.32 2.76
CA GLN A 118 -70.91 -22.41 1.92
C GLN A 118 -69.68 -23.13 1.37
N ARG A 119 -69.52 -23.14 0.04
CA ARG A 119 -68.29 -23.58 -0.62
C ARG A 119 -67.67 -22.40 -1.37
N ALA A 120 -66.50 -21.97 -0.94
CA ALA A 120 -65.68 -21.06 -1.72
C ALA A 120 -65.29 -21.75 -3.03
N GLN A 121 -65.51 -21.12 -4.19
CA GLN A 121 -65.02 -21.67 -5.45
C GLN A 121 -63.49 -21.62 -5.46
N GLY A 122 -62.85 -22.73 -5.11
CA GLY A 122 -61.41 -22.93 -5.28
C GLY A 122 -61.06 -22.98 -6.76
N ARG A 123 -60.14 -22.11 -7.21
CA ARG A 123 -59.47 -22.24 -8.52
C ARG A 123 -58.76 -23.60 -8.58
N SER A 124 -59.36 -24.58 -9.25
CA SER A 124 -58.79 -25.91 -9.45
C SER A 124 -59.06 -26.42 -10.87
N ALA A 125 -58.18 -26.06 -11.80
CA ALA A 125 -57.95 -26.81 -13.04
C ALA A 125 -56.54 -26.53 -13.59
N TRP A 126 -55.50 -26.82 -12.81
CA TRP A 126 -54.10 -26.67 -13.24
C TRP A 126 -53.18 -27.73 -12.64
N LYS A 127 -53.64 -28.99 -12.49
CA LYS A 127 -52.88 -30.05 -11.77
C LYS A 127 -52.38 -31.24 -12.60
N GLN A 128 -52.54 -31.26 -13.93
CA GLN A 128 -51.98 -32.35 -14.75
C GLN A 128 -51.15 -31.92 -15.98
N ARG A 129 -51.13 -30.64 -16.36
CA ARG A 129 -50.12 -30.08 -17.30
C ARG A 129 -49.02 -29.28 -16.60
N SER A 130 -49.18 -28.95 -15.33
CA SER A 130 -48.27 -28.15 -14.51
C SER A 130 -47.15 -28.93 -13.82
N ILE A 131 -47.09 -30.27 -13.90
CA ILE A 131 -45.88 -30.99 -13.47
C ILE A 131 -44.81 -30.90 -14.56
N LYS A 132 -45.18 -30.98 -15.85
CA LYS A 132 -44.19 -30.76 -16.94
C LYS A 132 -43.72 -29.31 -16.98
N TYR A 133 -44.61 -28.32 -16.88
CA TYR A 133 -44.20 -26.91 -16.78
C TYR A 133 -43.68 -26.53 -15.41
N GLY A 134 -44.04 -27.22 -14.34
CA GLY A 134 -43.53 -26.99 -12.99
C GLY A 134 -42.13 -27.56 -12.82
N VAL A 135 -41.84 -28.74 -13.40
CA VAL A 135 -40.47 -29.28 -13.49
C VAL A 135 -39.66 -28.49 -14.51
N VAL A 136 -40.22 -28.08 -15.66
CA VAL A 136 -39.51 -27.20 -16.60
C VAL A 136 -39.31 -25.81 -16.01
N ALA A 137 -40.23 -25.27 -15.21
CA ALA A 137 -40.05 -24.01 -14.50
C ALA A 137 -39.08 -24.16 -13.32
N LEU A 138 -39.09 -25.29 -12.60
CA LEU A 138 -38.08 -25.59 -11.58
C LEU A 138 -36.71 -25.79 -12.19
N LEU A 139 -36.61 -26.47 -13.33
CA LEU A 139 -35.37 -26.64 -14.07
C LEU A 139 -34.94 -25.32 -14.71
N ALA A 140 -35.85 -24.48 -15.20
CA ALA A 140 -35.52 -23.16 -15.72
C ALA A 140 -35.14 -22.19 -14.60
N VAL A 141 -35.76 -22.27 -13.41
CA VAL A 141 -35.37 -21.52 -12.22
C VAL A 141 -34.07 -22.07 -11.65
N ALA A 142 -33.82 -23.38 -11.68
CA ALA A 142 -32.57 -23.98 -11.25
C ALA A 142 -31.45 -23.76 -12.28
N LEU A 143 -31.76 -23.67 -13.57
CA LEU A 143 -30.85 -23.29 -14.63
C LEU A 143 -30.61 -21.79 -14.58
N PHE A 144 -31.61 -20.97 -14.28
CA PHE A 144 -31.43 -19.52 -14.11
C PHE A 144 -30.71 -19.21 -12.82
N ALA A 145 -31.02 -19.89 -11.71
CA ALA A 145 -30.28 -19.83 -10.46
C ALA A 145 -28.89 -20.42 -10.64
N GLY A 146 -28.75 -21.48 -11.44
CA GLY A 146 -27.50 -22.10 -11.84
C GLY A 146 -26.65 -21.14 -12.65
N ILE A 147 -27.19 -20.54 -13.71
CA ILE A 147 -26.57 -19.48 -14.52
C ILE A 147 -26.30 -18.24 -13.68
N GLN A 148 -27.17 -17.85 -12.74
CA GLN A 148 -26.91 -16.77 -11.80
C GLN A 148 -25.82 -17.15 -10.82
N LEU A 149 -25.73 -18.41 -10.39
CA LEU A 149 -24.65 -18.93 -9.55
C LEU A 149 -23.36 -19.09 -10.34
N THR A 150 -23.38 -19.49 -11.61
CA THR A 150 -22.23 -19.58 -12.49
C THR A 150 -21.81 -18.19 -12.92
N TYR A 151 -22.74 -17.26 -13.14
CA TYR A 151 -22.48 -15.85 -13.41
C TYR A 151 -21.97 -15.15 -12.17
N LEU A 152 -22.52 -15.44 -10.98
CA LEU A 152 -21.97 -15.00 -9.70
C LEU A 152 -20.65 -15.71 -9.40
N TRP A 153 -20.41 -16.94 -9.84
CA TRP A 153 -19.14 -17.65 -9.65
C TRP A 153 -18.07 -17.07 -10.59
N TYR A 154 -18.42 -16.91 -11.86
CA TYR A 154 -17.65 -16.27 -12.93
C TYR A 154 -17.40 -14.78 -12.67
N THR A 155 -18.35 -14.06 -12.04
CA THR A 155 -18.12 -12.68 -11.57
C THR A 155 -17.57 -12.62 -10.14
N SER A 156 -17.66 -13.68 -9.32
CA SER A 156 -16.93 -13.78 -8.03
C SER A 156 -15.49 -14.24 -8.20
N GLU A 157 -15.10 -14.67 -9.40
CA GLU A 157 -13.70 -14.77 -9.76
C GLU A 157 -13.02 -13.38 -9.79
N ASP A 158 -13.80 -12.29 -9.80
CA ASP A 158 -13.33 -10.95 -9.44
C ASP A 158 -13.33 -10.74 -7.92
N HIS A 159 -12.25 -11.20 -7.29
CA HIS A 159 -11.37 -10.30 -6.54
C HIS A 159 -12.05 -9.46 -5.44
N ALA A 160 -12.83 -10.07 -4.55
CA ALA A 160 -12.76 -9.59 -3.17
C ALA A 160 -11.27 -9.71 -2.78
N PRO A 161 -10.55 -8.62 -2.44
CA PRO A 161 -9.15 -8.75 -2.10
C PRO A 161 -9.05 -9.75 -0.97
N LYS A 162 -8.45 -10.91 -1.28
CA LYS A 162 -7.99 -11.83 -0.26
C LYS A 162 -7.15 -10.99 0.68
N ARG A 163 -7.68 -10.74 1.88
CA ARG A 163 -6.93 -10.08 2.96
C ARG A 163 -5.55 -10.70 2.99
N ILE A 164 -4.54 -9.84 2.81
CA ILE A 164 -3.10 -10.14 2.73
C ILE A 164 -2.77 -11.46 3.43
N SER A 165 -2.69 -12.55 2.66
CA SER A 165 -2.20 -13.83 3.15
C SER A 165 -0.72 -13.92 2.81
N SER A 166 0.08 -13.35 3.71
CA SER A 166 1.55 -13.46 3.80
C SER A 166 2.36 -12.72 2.73
N LEU A 167 3.23 -11.83 3.21
CA LEU A 167 4.35 -11.28 2.43
C LEU A 167 5.42 -12.37 2.40
N LYS A 168 5.53 -13.12 1.29
CA LYS A 168 6.57 -14.13 1.16
C LYS A 168 7.83 -13.45 0.65
N VAL A 169 8.78 -13.23 1.57
CA VAL A 169 10.15 -12.88 1.19
C VAL A 169 10.69 -14.08 0.43
N ILE A 170 11.02 -13.88 -0.85
CA ILE A 170 11.53 -14.96 -1.70
C ILE A 170 13.03 -15.13 -1.50
N THR A 171 13.71 -14.10 -1.01
CA THR A 171 15.16 -14.09 -0.86
C THR A 171 15.60 -13.17 0.27
N GLU A 172 16.50 -13.62 1.14
CA GLU A 172 17.30 -12.76 2.02
C GLU A 172 18.70 -12.61 1.44
N ALA A 173 18.82 -12.09 0.21
CA ALA A 173 20.15 -11.83 -0.32
C ALA A 173 20.67 -10.53 0.30
N SER A 174 21.68 -10.66 1.15
CA SER A 174 22.53 -9.53 1.50
C SER A 174 23.27 -9.09 0.23
N LYS A 175 22.99 -7.85 -0.15
CA LYS A 175 23.67 -6.94 -1.07
C LYS A 175 22.91 -6.62 -2.37
N THR A 176 22.97 -5.32 -2.68
CA THR A 176 22.19 -4.46 -3.57
C THR A 176 21.79 -5.09 -4.90
N PHE A 177 20.49 -5.06 -5.22
CA PHE A 177 19.95 -5.43 -6.53
C PHE A 177 19.67 -4.16 -7.34
N VAL A 178 20.21 -4.05 -8.56
CA VAL A 178 20.04 -2.84 -9.40
C VAL A 178 19.18 -3.11 -10.66
N SER A 179 19.11 -4.35 -11.12
CA SER A 179 18.22 -4.75 -12.22
C SER A 179 17.94 -6.24 -12.15
N ALA A 180 16.68 -6.63 -11.97
CA ALA A 180 16.27 -8.02 -11.86
C ALA A 180 15.23 -8.37 -12.93
N ASP A 181 15.27 -9.59 -13.46
CA ASP A 181 14.32 -10.11 -14.43
C ASP A 181 13.99 -11.56 -14.11
N LEU A 182 12.73 -11.96 -14.35
CA LEU A 182 12.24 -13.27 -13.95
C LEU A 182 11.86 -14.12 -15.18
N HIS A 183 12.35 -15.35 -15.21
CA HIS A 183 12.00 -16.33 -16.22
C HIS A 183 11.10 -17.44 -15.63
N ASN A 184 9.88 -17.56 -16.16
CA ASN A 184 8.90 -18.63 -15.91
C ASN A 184 8.79 -19.04 -14.44
N GLU A 185 8.71 -18.05 -13.55
CA GLU A 185 8.58 -18.20 -12.08
C GLU A 185 9.64 -19.07 -11.38
N ASN A 186 10.78 -19.37 -12.01
CA ASN A 186 11.72 -20.34 -11.46
C ASN A 186 13.15 -19.83 -11.37
N LYS A 187 13.53 -18.86 -12.20
CA LYS A 187 14.88 -18.29 -12.23
C LYS A 187 14.84 -16.78 -12.24
N ILE A 188 15.65 -16.19 -11.37
CA ILE A 188 15.86 -14.75 -11.28
C ILE A 188 17.24 -14.44 -11.85
N LEU A 189 17.27 -13.55 -12.84
CA LEU A 189 18.48 -12.90 -13.32
C LEU A 189 18.59 -11.56 -12.61
N TYR A 190 19.76 -11.23 -12.07
CA TYR A 190 19.93 -9.98 -11.34
C TYR A 190 21.35 -9.47 -11.33
N SER A 191 21.49 -8.16 -11.22
CA SER A 191 22.77 -7.50 -11.09
C SER A 191 23.08 -7.12 -9.64
N LYS A 192 24.28 -7.48 -9.15
CA LYS A 192 24.79 -7.23 -7.80
C LYS A 192 26.27 -6.82 -7.85
N ILE A 193 26.68 -5.92 -6.95
CA ILE A 193 28.10 -5.62 -6.73
C ILE A 193 28.70 -6.78 -5.92
N ALA A 194 29.74 -7.43 -6.46
CA ALA A 194 30.41 -8.54 -5.80
C ALA A 194 31.22 -8.06 -4.58
N GLU A 195 31.50 -8.97 -3.64
CA GLU A 195 32.36 -8.63 -2.49
C GLU A 195 33.75 -8.22 -2.96
N ASN A 196 34.24 -7.07 -2.50
CA ASN A 196 35.52 -6.46 -2.87
C ASN A 196 35.64 -5.95 -4.31
N GLU A 197 34.52 -5.80 -5.04
CA GLU A 197 34.50 -5.21 -6.38
C GLU A 197 33.72 -3.88 -6.40
N LYS A 198 34.07 -2.99 -7.34
CA LYS A 198 33.35 -1.71 -7.57
C LYS A 198 32.38 -1.80 -8.76
N SER A 199 32.46 -2.87 -9.54
CA SER A 199 31.64 -3.10 -10.73
C SER A 199 30.36 -3.87 -10.40
N LEU A 200 29.31 -3.59 -11.19
CA LEU A 200 28.02 -4.26 -11.08
C LEU A 200 28.05 -5.51 -11.96
N GLN A 201 27.79 -6.69 -11.38
CA GLN A 201 27.97 -7.99 -12.03
C GLN A 201 26.66 -8.76 -12.09
N LEU A 202 26.51 -9.59 -13.12
CA LEU A 202 25.30 -10.35 -13.38
C LEU A 202 25.34 -11.71 -12.67
N TYR A 203 24.21 -12.10 -12.09
CA TYR A 203 24.00 -13.35 -11.38
C TYR A 203 22.67 -13.98 -11.79
N VAL A 204 22.59 -15.29 -11.65
CA VAL A 204 21.35 -16.04 -11.80
C VAL A 204 21.13 -16.95 -10.60
N LYS A 205 19.90 -17.03 -10.10
CA LYS A 205 19.53 -17.99 -9.06
C LYS A 205 18.15 -18.56 -9.27
N SER A 206 17.84 -19.64 -8.55
CA SER A 206 16.47 -20.15 -8.48
C SER A 206 15.66 -19.34 -7.47
N ILE A 207 14.35 -19.23 -7.67
CA ILE A 207 13.43 -18.68 -6.66
C ILE A 207 13.46 -19.50 -5.36
N HIS A 208 13.76 -20.80 -5.44
CA HIS A 208 13.71 -21.73 -4.31
C HIS A 208 15.07 -21.93 -3.61
N ASN A 209 16.15 -21.35 -4.13
CA ASN A 209 17.49 -21.49 -3.57
C ASN A 209 18.21 -20.14 -3.58
N ASP A 210 18.82 -19.78 -2.46
CA ASP A 210 19.56 -18.52 -2.33
C ASP A 210 20.99 -18.57 -2.92
N ASP A 211 21.48 -19.74 -3.34
CA ASP A 211 22.77 -19.89 -4.01
C ASP A 211 22.75 -19.29 -5.44
N GLY A 212 23.19 -18.04 -5.55
CA GLY A 212 23.37 -17.36 -6.83
C GLY A 212 24.63 -17.79 -7.57
N THR A 213 24.49 -18.14 -8.86
CA THR A 213 25.62 -18.34 -9.77
C THR A 213 25.98 -17.02 -10.45
N ARG A 214 27.23 -16.56 -10.30
CA ARG A 214 27.76 -15.41 -11.06
C ARG A 214 27.86 -15.76 -12.56
N LEU A 215 27.54 -14.81 -13.43
CA LEU A 215 27.56 -14.94 -14.90
C LEU A 215 28.57 -14.03 -15.59
N THR A 216 29.01 -12.94 -14.96
CA THR A 216 30.01 -12.01 -15.52
C THR A 216 31.12 -11.73 -14.53
N TRP A 217 32.33 -11.46 -15.02
CA TRP A 217 33.55 -11.22 -14.22
C TRP A 217 34.38 -10.02 -14.70
N ASP A 218 33.81 -9.17 -15.56
CA ASP A 218 34.51 -8.03 -16.12
C ASP A 218 34.39 -6.79 -15.21
N GLN A 219 35.08 -5.70 -15.56
CA GLN A 219 35.01 -4.44 -14.82
C GLN A 219 33.87 -3.52 -15.30
N ASN A 220 32.91 -4.05 -16.09
CA ASN A 220 31.79 -3.28 -16.59
C ASN A 220 30.67 -3.21 -15.56
N TYR A 221 29.75 -2.26 -15.74
CA TYR A 221 28.52 -2.16 -14.96
C TYR A 221 27.38 -2.82 -15.75
N ASP A 222 27.06 -4.05 -15.38
CA ASP A 222 26.01 -4.86 -16.01
C ASP A 222 24.63 -4.48 -15.45
N HIS A 223 23.79 -3.85 -16.27
CA HIS A 223 22.44 -3.41 -15.88
C HIS A 223 21.40 -3.85 -16.93
N GLN A 224 20.11 -3.79 -16.57
CA GLN A 224 18.98 -4.05 -17.47
C GLN A 224 19.06 -5.40 -18.23
N ALA A 225 19.47 -6.46 -17.55
CA ALA A 225 19.50 -7.80 -18.15
C ALA A 225 18.09 -8.39 -18.30
N ARG A 226 17.78 -9.03 -19.44
CA ARG A 226 16.46 -9.58 -19.78
C ARG A 226 16.55 -10.98 -20.38
N TRP A 227 15.68 -11.87 -19.96
CA TRP A 227 15.53 -13.20 -20.55
C TRP A 227 14.80 -13.16 -21.91
N SER A 228 15.22 -14.03 -22.83
CA SER A 228 14.36 -14.42 -23.95
C SER A 228 13.13 -15.19 -23.45
N GLY A 229 12.05 -15.19 -24.23
CA GLY A 229 10.81 -15.89 -23.85
C GLY A 229 11.02 -17.38 -23.57
N ASP A 230 11.95 -18.02 -24.27
CA ASP A 230 12.31 -19.43 -24.11
C ASP A 230 13.41 -19.69 -23.04
N GLY A 231 13.98 -18.63 -22.46
CA GLY A 231 15.02 -18.71 -21.43
C GLY A 231 16.40 -19.17 -21.92
N LYS A 232 16.60 -19.29 -23.25
CA LYS A 232 17.89 -19.70 -23.82
C LYS A 232 18.88 -18.56 -23.99
N TYR A 233 18.41 -17.32 -24.01
CA TYR A 233 19.26 -16.15 -24.25
C TYR A 233 19.06 -15.08 -23.19
N ILE A 234 20.12 -14.33 -22.96
CA ILE A 234 20.15 -13.16 -22.08
C ILE A 234 20.58 -11.97 -22.92
N LEU A 235 19.71 -10.96 -22.96
CA LEU A 235 20.07 -9.64 -23.44
C LEU A 235 20.63 -8.86 -22.24
N LEU A 236 21.84 -8.36 -22.36
CA LEU A 236 22.51 -7.63 -21.29
C LEU A 236 23.02 -6.29 -21.79
N ARG A 237 22.79 -5.26 -20.99
CA ARG A 237 23.34 -3.92 -21.20
C ARG A 237 24.53 -3.69 -20.28
N LYS A 238 25.66 -3.32 -20.86
CA LYS A 238 26.91 -3.06 -20.15
C LYS A 238 27.29 -1.61 -20.30
N SER A 239 27.67 -0.93 -19.22
CA SER A 239 28.29 0.39 -19.30
C SER A 239 29.70 0.38 -18.73
N ASN A 240 30.59 1.12 -19.38
CA ASN A 240 31.95 1.39 -18.90
C ASN A 240 32.34 2.83 -19.26
N SER A 241 33.61 3.19 -19.05
CA SER A 241 34.13 4.53 -19.36
C SER A 241 34.04 4.90 -20.85
N SER A 242 33.93 3.92 -21.76
CA SER A 242 33.87 4.14 -23.21
C SER A 242 32.44 4.28 -23.76
N GLY A 243 31.42 4.01 -22.94
CA GLY A 243 30.02 4.13 -23.32
C GLY A 243 29.17 2.97 -22.82
N THR A 244 28.03 2.76 -23.47
CA THR A 244 27.08 1.69 -23.15
C THR A 244 26.88 0.79 -24.35
N GLU A 245 27.01 -0.52 -24.16
CA GLU A 245 26.81 -1.54 -25.17
C GLU A 245 25.66 -2.45 -24.77
N SER A 246 24.96 -3.04 -25.75
CA SER A 246 24.01 -4.12 -25.52
C SER A 246 24.45 -5.36 -26.28
N SER A 247 24.45 -6.49 -25.59
CA SER A 247 24.96 -7.77 -26.09
C SER A 247 24.01 -8.90 -25.75
N VAL A 248 23.92 -9.89 -26.64
CA VAL A 248 23.14 -11.11 -26.43
C VAL A 248 24.06 -12.30 -26.16
N TYR A 249 23.78 -13.01 -25.07
CA TYR A 249 24.50 -14.19 -24.62
C TYR A 249 23.59 -15.41 -24.62
N SER A 250 24.12 -16.59 -24.94
CA SER A 250 23.39 -17.84 -24.71
C SER A 250 23.56 -18.33 -23.28
N TYR A 251 22.50 -18.94 -22.75
CA TYR A 251 22.44 -19.51 -21.42
C TYR A 251 22.15 -21.02 -21.54
N PRO A 252 22.90 -21.89 -20.82
CA PRO A 252 23.81 -21.60 -19.72
C PRO A 252 25.28 -21.42 -20.12
N GLU A 253 25.63 -21.34 -21.41
CA GLU A 253 27.03 -21.33 -21.87
C GLU A 253 27.82 -20.13 -21.32
N MET A 254 27.16 -18.99 -21.07
CA MET A 254 27.71 -17.81 -20.40
C MET A 254 28.39 -18.12 -19.03
N LYS A 255 28.06 -19.25 -18.37
CA LYS A 255 28.66 -19.65 -17.08
C LYS A 255 30.15 -20.05 -17.15
N LYS A 256 30.74 -20.30 -18.32
CA LYS A 256 32.00 -21.07 -18.46
C LYS A 256 33.19 -20.33 -19.10
N VAL A 257 33.58 -19.16 -18.60
CA VAL A 257 34.87 -18.48 -18.89
C VAL A 257 34.87 -17.52 -20.10
N PHE A 258 35.60 -16.42 -19.91
CA PHE A 258 36.18 -15.48 -20.88
C PHE A 258 36.50 -16.14 -22.23
N ASP A 259 35.59 -16.05 -23.20
CA ASP A 259 35.86 -15.62 -24.57
C ASP A 259 34.67 -15.94 -25.49
N GLU A 260 34.28 -14.91 -26.25
CA GLU A 260 33.78 -15.05 -27.62
C GLU A 260 32.67 -16.08 -27.92
N LYS A 261 31.49 -15.92 -27.31
CA LYS A 261 30.23 -16.06 -28.07
C LYS A 261 29.29 -14.91 -27.78
N ASN A 262 29.80 -13.69 -28.02
CA ASN A 262 28.89 -12.60 -28.32
C ASN A 262 28.15 -12.98 -29.62
N ILE A 263 26.87 -13.33 -29.50
CA ILE A 263 26.09 -13.75 -30.67
C ILE A 263 25.81 -12.52 -31.55
N ALA A 264 25.62 -11.37 -30.88
CA ALA A 264 25.41 -10.07 -31.49
C ALA A 264 25.71 -8.94 -30.48
N SER A 265 26.66 -8.07 -30.84
CA SER A 265 26.90 -6.79 -30.16
C SER A 265 26.29 -5.67 -30.97
N VAL A 266 25.60 -4.76 -30.28
CA VAL A 266 25.14 -3.51 -30.87
C VAL A 266 25.91 -2.38 -30.17
N ASN A 267 27.02 -1.96 -30.79
CA ASN A 267 27.84 -0.87 -30.29
C ASN A 267 27.10 0.47 -30.46
N ASN A 268 27.22 1.34 -29.45
CA ASN A 268 26.70 2.71 -29.46
C ASN A 268 27.81 3.76 -29.70
N SER A 269 29.01 3.34 -30.12
CA SER A 269 30.14 4.24 -30.38
C SER A 269 30.40 4.39 -31.88
N THR A 270 29.93 5.48 -32.46
CA THR A 270 30.63 6.14 -33.57
C THR A 270 30.68 7.63 -33.30
N GLU A 271 31.89 8.18 -33.29
CA GLU A 271 32.14 9.61 -33.40
C GLU A 271 31.31 10.16 -34.56
N GLN A 272 30.56 11.24 -34.31
CA GLN A 272 29.69 12.01 -35.23
C GLN A 272 28.17 11.82 -35.17
N THR A 273 27.58 11.04 -34.26
CA THR A 273 26.17 11.26 -33.90
C THR A 273 25.98 11.25 -32.38
N GLN A 274 25.65 12.40 -31.81
CA GLN A 274 25.19 12.55 -30.42
C GLN A 274 23.77 11.97 -30.22
N ASN A 275 23.46 10.79 -30.78
CA ASN A 275 22.14 10.18 -30.63
C ASN A 275 22.17 9.07 -29.57
N GLN A 276 21.42 9.35 -28.51
CA GLN A 276 21.32 8.61 -27.27
C GLN A 276 20.43 7.35 -27.43
N LEU A 277 21.03 6.20 -27.10
CA LEU A 277 20.43 4.97 -26.53
C LEU A 277 19.47 4.16 -27.46
N LYS A 278 20.00 3.07 -28.04
CA LYS A 278 19.21 1.94 -28.59
C LYS A 278 18.69 1.09 -27.42
N ALA A 279 17.41 1.18 -27.05
CA ALA A 279 16.83 0.13 -26.19
C ALA A 279 16.46 -1.09 -27.04
N ILE A 280 16.59 -2.25 -26.41
CA ILE A 280 16.45 -3.54 -27.06
C ILE A 280 15.40 -4.33 -26.29
N ALA A 281 14.37 -4.81 -26.98
CA ALA A 281 13.32 -5.65 -26.42
C ALA A 281 13.29 -7.01 -27.11
N TRP A 282 12.87 -8.05 -26.40
CA TRP A 282 12.74 -9.39 -26.97
C TRP A 282 11.44 -9.53 -27.77
N LEU A 283 11.54 -10.04 -29.00
CA LEU A 283 10.38 -10.60 -29.70
C LEU A 283 10.26 -12.06 -29.27
N HIS A 284 9.32 -12.32 -28.35
CA HIS A 284 9.16 -13.61 -27.67
C HIS A 284 8.76 -14.76 -28.62
N ASP A 285 8.26 -14.43 -29.80
CA ASP A 285 7.79 -15.33 -30.86
C ASP A 285 8.85 -15.69 -31.93
N GLU A 286 9.94 -14.94 -32.04
CA GLU A 286 10.75 -14.91 -33.28
C GLU A 286 12.28 -15.06 -33.11
N ASP A 287 12.80 -15.45 -31.93
CA ASP A 287 14.26 -15.47 -31.61
C ASP A 287 14.99 -14.20 -32.13
N GLN A 288 14.29 -13.07 -31.99
CA GLN A 288 14.68 -11.78 -32.53
C GLN A 288 14.69 -10.74 -31.42
N ILE A 289 15.56 -9.76 -31.57
CA ILE A 289 15.56 -8.57 -30.73
C ILE A 289 15.04 -7.38 -31.55
N LEU A 290 14.18 -6.58 -30.96
CA LEU A 290 13.71 -5.32 -31.51
C LEU A 290 14.70 -4.21 -31.15
N ILE A 291 15.18 -3.49 -32.14
CA ILE A 291 16.06 -2.33 -32.02
C ILE A 291 15.30 -1.15 -32.59
N TYR A 292 15.23 -0.03 -31.88
CA TYR A 292 14.64 1.18 -32.41
C TYR A 292 15.68 2.23 -32.77
N GLU A 293 15.26 3.15 -33.62
CA GLU A 293 15.98 4.36 -33.98
C GLU A 293 14.98 5.52 -34.09
N ILE A 294 15.34 6.69 -33.56
CA ILE A 294 14.59 7.92 -33.84
C ILE A 294 15.13 8.46 -35.16
N ASP A 295 14.24 8.56 -36.14
CA ASP A 295 14.60 9.03 -37.47
C ASP A 295 15.03 10.51 -37.42
N GLN A 296 16.26 10.80 -37.86
CA GLN A 296 16.80 12.17 -37.87
C GLN A 296 16.21 13.02 -39.01
N GLU A 297 15.83 12.39 -40.13
CA GLU A 297 15.22 13.07 -41.28
C GLU A 297 13.71 13.31 -41.04
N ALA A 298 13.09 12.47 -40.21
CA ALA A 298 11.72 12.61 -39.76
C ALA A 298 11.61 12.52 -38.22
N PRO A 299 11.86 13.62 -37.46
CA PRO A 299 11.93 13.65 -35.98
C PRO A 299 10.62 13.33 -35.25
N ASN A 300 9.60 12.85 -35.96
CA ASN A 300 8.35 12.33 -35.44
C ASN A 300 8.13 10.85 -35.82
N GLN A 301 9.19 10.12 -36.17
CA GLN A 301 9.12 8.71 -36.50
C GLN A 301 10.11 7.89 -35.67
N VAL A 302 9.63 6.73 -35.22
CA VAL A 302 10.42 5.70 -34.55
C VAL A 302 10.50 4.52 -35.50
N ALA A 303 11.68 4.30 -36.08
CA ALA A 303 11.96 3.13 -36.90
C ALA A 303 12.23 1.93 -35.99
N LEU A 304 11.55 0.81 -36.25
CA LEU A 304 11.70 -0.43 -35.51
C LEU A 304 12.33 -1.49 -36.41
N TYR A 305 13.53 -1.92 -36.05
CA TYR A 305 14.27 -2.97 -36.70
C TYR A 305 14.19 -4.24 -35.87
N ALA A 306 14.04 -5.39 -36.52
CA ALA A 306 14.27 -6.66 -35.87
C ALA A 306 15.64 -7.21 -36.29
N TYR A 307 16.40 -7.66 -35.32
CA TYR A 307 17.66 -8.34 -35.51
C TYR A 307 17.48 -9.82 -35.19
N SER A 308 17.70 -10.68 -36.20
CA SER A 308 17.66 -12.14 -36.03
C SER A 308 18.97 -12.65 -35.45
N ILE A 309 18.89 -13.35 -34.32
CA ILE A 309 20.04 -13.92 -33.61
C ILE A 309 20.74 -14.99 -34.46
N ASN A 310 19.95 -15.85 -35.12
CA ASN A 310 20.47 -16.93 -35.97
C ASN A 310 20.90 -16.43 -37.36
N GLY A 311 20.22 -15.40 -37.89
CA GLY A 311 20.47 -14.87 -39.23
C GLY A 311 21.50 -13.73 -39.31
N LYS A 312 21.86 -13.11 -38.18
CA LYS A 312 22.70 -11.91 -38.07
C LYS A 312 22.31 -10.78 -39.04
N LYS A 313 21.02 -10.65 -39.32
CA LYS A 313 20.48 -9.63 -40.23
C LYS A 313 19.57 -8.68 -39.47
N LEU A 314 19.81 -7.39 -39.68
CA LEU A 314 18.93 -6.32 -39.26
C LEU A 314 17.91 -6.07 -40.38
N LYS A 315 16.61 -6.13 -40.06
CA LYS A 315 15.53 -5.85 -41.01
C LYS A 315 14.58 -4.82 -40.41
N LEU A 316 14.32 -3.73 -41.14
CA LEU A 316 13.27 -2.78 -40.79
C LEU A 316 11.92 -3.52 -40.79
N LYS A 317 11.21 -3.50 -39.67
CA LYS A 317 9.89 -4.11 -39.53
C LYS A 317 8.79 -3.08 -39.77
N THR A 318 8.89 -1.90 -39.16
CA THR A 318 7.88 -0.84 -39.27
C THR A 318 8.44 0.50 -38.81
N SER A 319 7.75 1.60 -39.12
CA SER A 319 8.01 2.93 -38.59
C SER A 319 6.73 3.47 -37.95
N ILE A 320 6.82 3.92 -36.70
CA ILE A 320 5.68 4.43 -35.93
C ILE A 320 5.77 5.96 -35.88
N ALA A 321 4.71 6.64 -36.28
CA ALA A 321 4.63 8.09 -36.20
C ALA A 321 4.40 8.54 -34.74
N LEU A 322 5.49 8.80 -34.01
CA LEU A 322 5.48 9.30 -32.62
C LEU A 322 6.33 10.57 -32.53
N LYS A 323 5.75 11.63 -31.96
CA LYS A 323 6.49 12.89 -31.69
C LYS A 323 7.37 12.74 -30.45
N VAL A 324 8.46 12.00 -30.59
CA VAL A 324 9.35 11.63 -29.49
C VAL A 324 10.63 12.46 -29.51
N SER A 325 11.06 12.94 -28.34
CA SER A 325 12.41 13.48 -28.15
C SER A 325 13.35 12.40 -27.63
N GLN A 326 12.87 11.54 -26.73
CA GLN A 326 13.66 10.48 -26.15
C GLN A 326 12.79 9.27 -25.80
N ILE A 327 13.16 8.08 -26.28
CA ILE A 327 12.57 6.83 -25.83
C ILE A 327 13.24 6.41 -24.52
N LYS A 328 12.43 6.09 -23.51
CA LYS A 328 12.89 5.68 -22.18
C LYS A 328 12.89 4.17 -22.04
N GLU A 329 11.83 3.51 -22.48
CA GLU A 329 11.70 2.05 -22.46
C GLU A 329 10.73 1.57 -23.55
N ILE A 330 10.99 0.38 -24.09
CA ILE A 330 10.03 -0.36 -24.92
C ILE A 330 9.93 -1.78 -24.35
N GLU A 331 8.72 -2.24 -24.09
CA GLU A 331 8.46 -3.62 -23.66
C GLU A 331 7.46 -4.29 -24.62
N VAL A 332 7.78 -5.51 -25.03
CA VAL A 332 6.95 -6.33 -25.94
C VAL A 332 6.07 -7.25 -25.09
N SER A 333 4.80 -7.38 -25.46
CA SER A 333 3.86 -8.29 -24.78
C SER A 333 4.28 -9.76 -24.96
N LYS A 334 3.83 -10.66 -24.08
CA LYS A 334 4.28 -12.06 -24.06
C LYS A 334 3.95 -12.83 -25.34
N ASP A 335 2.78 -12.54 -25.91
CA ASP A 335 2.31 -13.01 -27.22
C ASP A 335 2.95 -12.26 -28.40
N SER A 336 3.87 -11.33 -28.16
CA SER A 336 4.51 -10.48 -29.16
C SER A 336 3.56 -9.56 -29.94
N GLN A 337 2.27 -9.47 -29.62
CA GLN A 337 1.33 -8.69 -30.41
C GLN A 337 1.48 -7.18 -30.20
N PHE A 338 1.75 -6.76 -28.96
CA PHE A 338 1.72 -5.37 -28.53
C PHE A 338 3.10 -4.85 -28.15
N LEU A 339 3.32 -3.56 -28.42
CA LEU A 339 4.47 -2.80 -27.92
C LEU A 339 3.96 -1.72 -26.97
N ALA A 340 4.49 -1.71 -25.76
CA ALA A 340 4.37 -0.60 -24.84
C ALA A 340 5.61 0.29 -25.00
N ILE A 341 5.41 1.51 -25.48
CA ILE A 341 6.48 2.47 -25.78
C ILE A 341 6.37 3.61 -24.79
N TYR A 342 7.28 3.66 -23.82
CA TYR A 342 7.40 4.75 -22.84
C TYR A 342 8.46 5.75 -23.30
N TYR A 343 8.04 7.00 -23.49
CA TYR A 343 8.90 8.03 -24.05
C TYR A 343 8.59 9.41 -23.51
N GLN A 344 9.52 10.33 -23.74
CA GLN A 344 9.37 11.76 -23.53
C GLN A 344 9.08 12.42 -24.88
N ASP A 345 7.99 13.20 -24.97
CA ASP A 345 7.63 13.92 -26.18
C ASP A 345 8.54 15.14 -26.41
N THR A 346 8.39 15.81 -27.56
CA THR A 346 9.16 17.02 -27.89
C THR A 346 8.86 18.24 -27.01
N LYS A 347 7.79 18.18 -26.20
CA LYS A 347 7.44 19.20 -25.21
C LYS A 347 7.91 18.83 -23.79
N GLY A 348 8.58 17.69 -23.63
CA GLY A 348 9.09 17.21 -22.36
C GLY A 348 8.11 16.38 -21.53
N HIS A 349 6.90 16.08 -22.01
CA HIS A 349 5.94 15.27 -21.28
C HIS A 349 6.21 13.78 -21.43
N PHE A 350 5.91 13.02 -20.38
CA PHE A 350 5.97 11.57 -20.40
C PHE A 350 4.71 10.97 -21.02
N SER A 351 4.88 10.04 -21.95
CA SER A 351 3.78 9.34 -22.63
C SER A 351 4.07 7.86 -22.74
N LEU A 352 3.00 7.06 -22.64
CA LEU A 352 3.00 5.62 -22.88
C LEU A 352 2.06 5.32 -24.04
N THR A 353 2.61 4.83 -25.15
CA THR A 353 1.83 4.42 -26.32
C THR A 353 1.78 2.91 -26.42
N ILE A 354 0.57 2.37 -26.63
CA ILE A 354 0.37 0.95 -26.93
C ILE A 354 0.16 0.79 -28.43
N TYR A 355 1.03 0.04 -29.08
CA TYR A 355 1.02 -0.21 -30.52
C TYR A 355 0.79 -1.68 -30.83
N ASN A 356 -0.15 -1.99 -31.73
CA ASN A 356 -0.37 -3.33 -32.23
C ASN A 356 0.52 -3.59 -33.45
N ARG A 357 1.44 -4.55 -33.33
CA ARG A 357 2.40 -4.89 -34.39
C ARG A 357 1.77 -5.60 -35.58
N PHE A 358 0.65 -6.30 -35.39
CA PHE A 358 0.01 -7.06 -36.46
C PHE A 358 -0.94 -6.19 -37.28
N THR A 359 -1.67 -5.27 -36.64
CA THR A 359 -2.53 -4.31 -37.35
C THR A 359 -1.79 -3.05 -37.79
N ASN A 360 -0.59 -2.81 -37.24
CA ASN A 360 0.20 -1.59 -37.40
C ASN A 360 -0.51 -0.31 -36.90
N GLU A 361 -1.34 -0.43 -35.87
CA GLU A 361 -2.13 0.67 -35.33
C GLU A 361 -1.74 1.03 -33.90
N ILE A 362 -1.82 2.32 -33.57
CA ILE A 362 -1.77 2.80 -32.19
C ILE A 362 -3.14 2.54 -31.55
N ILE A 363 -3.16 1.74 -30.50
CA ILE A 363 -4.38 1.40 -29.77
C ILE A 363 -4.77 2.56 -28.85
N ASP A 364 -3.80 3.05 -28.08
CA ASP A 364 -3.99 4.18 -27.18
C ASP A 364 -2.65 4.88 -26.88
N THR A 365 -2.73 6.11 -26.37
CA THR A 365 -1.61 6.89 -25.88
C THR A 365 -1.99 7.59 -24.58
N LEU A 366 -1.42 7.09 -23.48
CA LEU A 366 -1.61 7.62 -22.14
C LEU A 366 -0.56 8.69 -21.85
N ARG A 367 -1.01 9.84 -21.35
CA ARG A 367 -0.11 10.89 -20.86
C ARG A 367 0.15 10.69 -19.37
N LEU A 368 1.43 10.60 -19.00
CA LEU A 368 1.88 10.35 -17.64
C LEU A 368 2.35 11.66 -16.99
N GLN A 369 1.99 11.88 -15.73
CA GLN A 369 2.43 13.07 -14.99
C GLN A 369 3.86 12.91 -14.47
N ASN A 370 4.20 11.70 -14.03
CA ASN A 370 5.46 11.38 -13.40
C ASN A 370 6.25 10.36 -14.22
N LYS A 371 7.55 10.25 -13.91
CA LYS A 371 8.38 9.18 -14.46
C LYS A 371 7.91 7.82 -13.95
N ILE A 372 8.06 6.82 -14.80
CA ILE A 372 7.87 5.43 -14.41
C ILE A 372 9.21 4.73 -14.33
N ASP A 373 9.31 3.77 -13.43
CA ASP A 373 10.52 2.97 -13.24
C ASP A 373 10.69 1.95 -14.37
N ARG A 374 9.66 1.11 -14.58
CA ARG A 374 9.68 0.00 -15.54
C ARG A 374 8.29 -0.38 -16.04
N LEU A 375 8.21 -0.89 -17.26
CA LEU A 375 7.04 -1.56 -17.84
C LEU A 375 7.09 -3.08 -17.66
N VAL A 376 5.97 -3.68 -17.25
CA VAL A 376 5.80 -5.14 -17.13
C VAL A 376 4.44 -5.56 -17.68
N TRP A 377 4.44 -6.51 -18.61
CA TRP A 377 3.23 -7.16 -19.10
C TRP A 377 2.77 -8.27 -18.16
N ASP A 378 1.46 -8.45 -18.03
CA ASP A 378 0.87 -9.67 -17.47
C ASP A 378 1.04 -10.86 -18.42
N ASP A 379 0.73 -12.06 -17.92
CA ASP A 379 0.91 -13.30 -18.68
C ASP A 379 -0.07 -13.42 -19.86
N ASP A 380 -1.23 -12.78 -19.76
CA ASP A 380 -2.28 -12.80 -20.78
C ASP A 380 -2.11 -11.70 -21.86
N SER A 381 -1.05 -10.87 -21.77
CA SER A 381 -0.81 -9.73 -22.68
C SER A 381 -1.95 -8.70 -22.72
N GLN A 382 -2.71 -8.55 -21.62
CA GLN A 382 -3.85 -7.62 -21.54
C GLN A 382 -3.54 -6.37 -20.71
N LEU A 383 -2.71 -6.52 -19.67
CA LEU A 383 -2.36 -5.46 -18.74
C LEU A 383 -0.88 -5.11 -18.87
N VAL A 384 -0.59 -3.82 -19.02
CA VAL A 384 0.76 -3.28 -18.80
C VAL A 384 0.80 -2.55 -17.47
N SER A 385 1.65 -3.03 -16.58
CA SER A 385 1.80 -2.55 -15.22
C SER A 385 3.10 -1.77 -15.05
N PHE A 386 3.08 -0.71 -14.24
CA PHE A 386 4.25 0.13 -13.97
C PHE A 386 4.15 0.85 -12.63
N LEU A 387 5.30 1.19 -12.06
CA LEU A 387 5.41 1.96 -10.81
C LEU A 387 5.67 3.43 -11.12
N THR A 388 4.93 4.33 -10.47
CA THR A 388 5.14 5.78 -10.51
C THR A 388 5.74 6.26 -9.19
N GLU A 389 6.66 7.24 -9.24
CA GLU A 389 7.36 7.74 -8.03
C GLU A 389 6.41 8.29 -6.94
N GLU A 390 5.26 8.86 -7.32
CA GLU A 390 4.33 9.50 -6.37
C GLU A 390 2.98 8.77 -6.21
N GLU A 391 2.53 8.00 -7.21
CA GLU A 391 1.16 7.45 -7.23
C GLU A 391 1.08 5.93 -7.06
N GLY A 392 2.21 5.24 -6.85
CA GLY A 392 2.26 3.80 -6.61
C GLY A 392 2.15 2.95 -7.89
N LEU A 393 1.70 1.69 -7.75
CA LEU A 393 1.58 0.71 -8.83
C LEU A 393 0.29 0.93 -9.63
N ARG A 394 0.44 0.96 -10.94
CA ARG A 394 -0.62 1.27 -11.89
C ARG A 394 -0.63 0.25 -13.00
N SER A 395 -1.79 0.04 -13.61
CA SER A 395 -1.90 -0.78 -14.82
C SER A 395 -2.82 -0.15 -15.83
N TYR A 396 -2.51 -0.39 -17.10
CA TYR A 396 -3.36 -0.05 -18.22
C TYR A 396 -3.85 -1.33 -18.90
N ASP A 397 -5.16 -1.49 -18.98
CA ASP A 397 -5.84 -2.58 -19.67
C ASP A 397 -6.09 -2.19 -21.13
N ILE A 398 -5.51 -2.95 -22.04
CA ILE A 398 -5.62 -2.69 -23.48
C ILE A 398 -7.05 -2.97 -23.98
N THR A 399 -7.69 -4.02 -23.48
CA THR A 399 -9.01 -4.48 -23.92
C THR A 399 -10.09 -3.54 -23.43
N ALA A 400 -10.08 -3.21 -22.14
CA ALA A 400 -11.02 -2.29 -21.53
C ALA A 400 -10.71 -0.82 -21.85
N ARG A 401 -9.48 -0.52 -22.32
CA ARG A 401 -8.92 0.83 -22.50
C ARG A 401 -9.07 1.68 -21.24
N LYS A 402 -8.70 1.10 -20.12
CA LYS A 402 -8.86 1.69 -18.80
C LYS A 402 -7.57 1.66 -18.01
N TYR A 403 -7.41 2.71 -17.23
CA TYR A 403 -6.31 2.88 -16.31
C TYR A 403 -6.77 2.53 -14.89
N PHE A 404 -6.01 1.69 -14.21
CA PHE A 404 -6.34 1.18 -12.89
C PHE A 404 -5.25 1.48 -11.86
N ASN A 405 -5.67 1.61 -10.61
CA ASN A 405 -4.75 1.70 -9.48
C ASN A 405 -4.72 0.38 -8.70
N TRP A 406 -3.54 -0.08 -8.34
CA TRP A 406 -3.41 -1.18 -7.38
C TRP A 406 -3.33 -0.64 -5.96
N LYS A 407 -4.18 -1.15 -5.07
CA LYS A 407 -4.15 -0.83 -3.64
C LYS A 407 -3.49 -1.94 -2.84
N GLY A 408 -2.94 -1.56 -1.68
CA GLY A 408 -2.32 -2.49 -0.73
C GLY A 408 -0.81 -2.65 -0.85
N LEU A 409 -0.13 -1.89 -1.73
CA LEU A 409 1.33 -1.84 -1.72
C LEU A 409 1.85 -1.20 -0.43
N LYS A 410 2.90 -1.81 0.12
CA LYS A 410 3.60 -1.30 1.30
C LYS A 410 4.66 -0.24 0.89
N PRO A 411 5.03 0.67 1.81
CA PRO A 411 6.16 1.58 1.60
C PRO A 411 7.49 0.83 1.34
N GLY A 412 8.45 1.48 0.66
CA GLY A 412 9.80 0.94 0.41
C GLY A 412 9.95 0.14 -0.90
N ILE A 413 8.89 0.02 -1.70
CA ILE A 413 8.97 -0.57 -3.04
C ILE A 413 9.71 0.38 -3.98
N GLN A 414 10.73 -0.11 -4.67
CA GLN A 414 11.56 0.71 -5.56
C GLN A 414 11.33 0.41 -7.03
N SER A 415 11.34 -0.87 -7.41
CA SER A 415 11.22 -1.25 -8.81
C SER A 415 10.31 -2.45 -9.00
N LEU A 416 9.52 -2.40 -10.08
CA LEU A 416 8.67 -3.50 -10.51
C LEU A 416 9.51 -4.50 -11.31
N ILE A 417 9.50 -5.76 -10.90
CA ILE A 417 10.30 -6.83 -11.54
C ILE A 417 9.45 -7.60 -12.55
N SER A 418 8.33 -8.15 -12.09
CA SER A 418 7.46 -9.01 -12.89
C SER A 418 6.08 -9.15 -12.25
N GLN A 419 5.14 -9.68 -13.02
CA GLN A 419 3.83 -10.12 -12.55
C GLN A 419 3.82 -11.65 -12.53
N CYS A 420 3.33 -12.26 -11.44
CA CYS A 420 3.36 -13.70 -11.16
C CYS A 420 1.94 -14.29 -11.07
N GLY A 421 1.04 -13.77 -11.90
CA GLY A 421 -0.40 -14.02 -11.86
C GLY A 421 -1.24 -12.74 -11.75
N SER A 422 -2.56 -12.89 -11.79
CA SER A 422 -3.51 -11.78 -11.94
C SER A 422 -3.43 -10.72 -10.83
N ALA A 423 -3.15 -11.11 -9.59
CA ALA A 423 -3.05 -10.22 -8.43
C ALA A 423 -1.72 -10.38 -7.67
N CYS A 424 -0.66 -10.73 -8.40
CA CYS A 424 0.62 -11.13 -7.86
C CYS A 424 1.75 -10.36 -8.53
N PHE A 425 2.58 -9.68 -7.75
CA PHE A 425 3.68 -8.88 -8.27
C PHE A 425 4.97 -9.13 -7.51
N MET A 426 6.06 -9.09 -8.26
CA MET A 426 7.41 -9.18 -7.75
C MET A 426 8.03 -7.78 -7.80
N PHE A 427 8.56 -7.34 -6.66
CA PHE A 427 9.21 -6.04 -6.55
C PHE A 427 10.61 -6.20 -6.00
N THR A 428 11.49 -5.26 -6.37
CA THR A 428 12.57 -4.90 -5.47
C THR A 428 11.98 -4.00 -4.39
N ARG A 429 12.11 -4.44 -3.14
CA ARG A 429 11.90 -3.57 -2.01
C ARG A 429 13.25 -3.12 -1.52
N HIS A 430 13.47 -1.82 -1.50
CA HIS A 430 14.56 -1.27 -0.74
C HIS A 430 14.00 -0.87 0.60
N ASP A 431 14.42 -1.64 1.57
CA ASP A 431 14.34 -1.23 2.94
C ASP A 431 15.45 -0.16 3.14
N GLY A 432 15.22 1.10 2.75
CA GLY A 432 16.15 2.23 2.95
C GLY A 432 16.55 2.40 4.42
N ASP A 433 17.84 2.70 4.67
CA ASP A 433 18.53 2.78 5.96
C ASP A 433 17.64 2.53 7.18
N PHE A 434 17.38 1.26 7.42
CA PHE A 434 16.90 0.78 8.71
C PHE A 434 18.08 0.92 9.63
N LEU A 435 18.14 2.07 10.29
CA LEU A 435 18.75 2.14 11.60
C LEU A 435 17.79 1.33 12.48
N ASP A 436 18.30 0.19 12.91
CA ASP A 436 17.73 -0.55 14.02
C ASP A 436 18.77 -0.49 15.12
N ILE A 437 18.31 -0.46 16.36
CA ILE A 437 19.21 -0.42 17.51
C ILE A 437 19.37 -1.84 18.03
N SER A 438 20.62 -2.30 18.15
CA SER A 438 20.91 -3.60 18.74
C SER A 438 21.47 -3.38 20.13
N GLU A 439 20.84 -3.97 21.14
CA GLU A 439 21.41 -4.04 22.49
C GLU A 439 22.29 -5.29 22.61
N ARG A 440 23.53 -5.10 23.07
CA ARG A 440 24.53 -6.14 23.25
C ARG A 440 25.27 -5.94 24.57
N PRO A 441 25.90 -6.98 25.12
CA PRO A 441 26.85 -6.78 26.22
C PRO A 441 27.98 -5.85 25.77
N SER A 442 28.43 -4.99 26.67
CA SER A 442 29.60 -4.15 26.40
C SER A 442 30.86 -5.02 26.26
N PRO A 443 31.70 -4.80 25.23
CA PRO A 443 32.94 -5.56 25.06
C PRO A 443 34.04 -5.18 26.06
N PHE A 444 33.84 -4.12 26.85
CA PHE A 444 34.84 -3.59 27.79
C PHE A 444 34.73 -4.15 29.22
N VAL A 445 33.74 -4.99 29.50
CA VAL A 445 33.55 -5.63 30.82
C VAL A 445 33.50 -7.14 30.64
N ALA A 446 34.30 -7.88 31.41
CA ALA A 446 34.21 -9.32 31.46
C ALA A 446 32.95 -9.73 32.24
N GLN A 447 31.94 -10.27 31.56
CA GLN A 447 30.73 -10.80 32.18
C GLN A 447 30.32 -12.13 31.54
N ASP A 448 29.67 -12.99 32.34
CA ASP A 448 29.04 -14.22 31.88
C ASP A 448 27.96 -13.91 30.83
N ILE A 449 27.88 -14.78 29.82
CA ILE A 449 27.14 -14.64 28.56
C ILE A 449 25.73 -14.06 28.77
N LEU A 450 25.57 -12.75 28.52
CA LEU A 450 24.26 -12.11 28.36
C LEU A 450 23.87 -12.19 26.87
N PRO A 451 22.66 -12.68 26.53
CA PRO A 451 22.25 -12.81 25.14
C PRO A 451 22.08 -11.43 24.49
N THR A 452 22.63 -11.27 23.29
CA THR A 452 22.32 -10.13 22.40
C THR A 452 20.82 -10.06 22.17
N ARG A 453 20.22 -8.88 22.36
CA ARG A 453 18.79 -8.66 22.16
C ARG A 453 18.57 -7.64 21.05
N LEU A 454 17.89 -8.08 19.99
CA LEU A 454 17.38 -7.17 18.97
C LEU A 454 16.23 -6.35 19.56
N ILE A 455 16.32 -5.03 19.45
CA ILE A 455 15.24 -4.11 19.81
C ILE A 455 14.39 -3.93 18.55
N ALA A 456 13.60 -4.94 18.19
CA ALA A 456 12.73 -4.81 17.02
C ALA A 456 11.70 -3.69 17.24
N SER A 457 11.69 -2.71 16.34
CA SER A 457 10.71 -1.64 16.25
C SER A 457 10.09 -1.60 14.85
N PRO A 458 8.80 -1.27 14.70
CA PRO A 458 8.17 -1.14 13.39
C PRO A 458 8.60 0.11 12.60
N GLY A 459 9.42 1.01 13.18
CA GLY A 459 9.95 2.21 12.52
C GLY A 459 11.46 2.15 12.25
N LEU A 460 12.01 3.23 11.66
CA LEU A 460 13.45 3.40 11.48
C LEU A 460 14.01 4.10 12.72
N ASP A 461 14.71 3.37 13.57
CA ASP A 461 15.18 3.80 14.90
C ASP A 461 16.66 4.23 14.88
N ASP A 462 16.93 5.48 15.20
CA ASP A 462 18.27 6.06 15.16
C ASP A 462 18.57 6.90 16.42
N LEU A 463 19.82 7.34 16.55
CA LEU A 463 20.29 8.24 17.61
C LEU A 463 19.96 7.73 19.03
N PRO A 464 20.38 6.50 19.40
CA PRO A 464 20.09 5.94 20.71
C PRO A 464 20.84 6.69 21.81
N ILE A 465 20.16 6.91 22.95
CA ILE A 465 20.69 7.61 24.12
C ILE A 465 20.16 6.93 25.39
N PHE A 466 21.05 6.54 26.29
CA PHE A 466 20.65 6.13 27.63
C PHE A 466 20.38 7.34 28.52
N GLY A 467 19.22 7.36 29.17
CA GLY A 467 18.94 8.27 30.27
C GLY A 467 19.64 7.83 31.56
N SER A 468 19.77 8.76 32.50
CA SER A 468 20.35 8.46 33.82
C SER A 468 19.48 7.53 34.67
N ASP A 469 18.20 7.38 34.31
CA ASP A 469 17.26 6.40 34.88
C ASP A 469 17.39 4.99 34.25
N GLY A 470 18.32 4.80 33.31
CA GLY A 470 18.52 3.55 32.59
C GLY A 470 17.52 3.31 31.46
N SER A 471 16.58 4.23 31.22
CA SER A 471 15.68 4.18 30.07
C SER A 471 16.45 4.47 28.78
N LEU A 472 15.99 3.91 27.67
CA LEU A 472 16.58 4.13 26.35
C LEU A 472 15.69 5.07 25.53
N PHE A 473 16.27 6.16 25.04
CA PHE A 473 15.63 7.09 24.13
C PHE A 473 16.21 6.94 22.73
N PHE A 474 15.40 7.15 21.71
CA PHE A 474 15.80 7.07 20.31
C PHE A 474 14.81 7.84 19.44
N VAL A 475 15.22 8.15 18.21
CA VAL A 475 14.37 8.77 17.20
C VAL A 475 13.83 7.69 16.28
N THR A 476 12.52 7.59 16.19
CA THR A 476 11.83 6.67 15.28
C THR A 476 11.18 7.43 14.15
N ARG A 477 11.49 7.05 12.91
CA ARG A 477 10.77 7.56 11.73
C ARG A 477 9.68 6.59 11.31
N LYS A 478 8.44 7.07 11.27
CA LYS A 478 7.24 6.29 10.93
C LYS A 478 6.22 7.14 10.17
N ASP A 479 5.73 6.64 9.04
CA ASP A 479 4.74 7.32 8.18
C ASP A 479 5.13 8.76 7.82
N GLY A 480 6.41 9.00 7.57
CA GLY A 480 6.93 10.35 7.27
C GLY A 480 7.07 11.28 8.49
N ARG A 481 6.71 10.85 9.69
CA ARG A 481 6.90 11.60 10.94
C ARG A 481 8.15 11.13 11.67
N SER A 482 8.80 12.05 12.40
CA SER A 482 9.92 11.75 13.27
C SER A 482 9.49 11.89 14.72
N LEU A 483 9.60 10.81 15.49
CA LEU A 483 9.15 10.70 16.86
C LEU A 483 10.37 10.51 17.76
N ILE A 484 10.41 11.20 18.91
CA ILE A 484 11.29 10.82 20.01
C ILE A 484 10.51 9.81 20.85
N GLU A 485 11.06 8.62 21.02
CA GLU A 485 10.46 7.54 21.80
C GLU A 485 11.33 7.18 22.99
N LYS A 486 10.68 6.76 24.07
CA LYS A 486 11.29 6.26 25.30
C LYS A 486 10.93 4.79 25.46
N ARG A 487 11.92 3.96 25.74
CA ARG A 487 11.74 2.61 26.25
C ARG A 487 12.13 2.56 27.72
N ASP A 488 11.18 2.18 28.56
CA ASP A 488 11.40 2.01 29.99
C ASP A 488 12.14 0.69 30.30
N LEU A 489 12.47 0.50 31.59
CA LEU A 489 13.13 -0.70 32.08
C LEU A 489 12.28 -1.99 31.92
N ASN A 490 10.95 -1.85 31.78
CA ASN A 490 10.03 -2.95 31.52
C ASN A 490 9.92 -3.31 30.02
N ASN A 491 10.68 -2.62 29.16
CA ASN A 491 10.60 -2.69 27.70
C ASN A 491 9.28 -2.18 27.11
N GLN A 492 8.54 -1.35 27.84
CA GLN A 492 7.40 -0.62 27.28
C GLN A 492 7.89 0.62 26.54
N GLN A 493 7.35 0.80 25.34
CA GLN A 493 7.70 1.89 24.43
C GLN A 493 6.61 2.95 24.50
N HIS A 494 7.03 4.19 24.73
CA HIS A 494 6.15 5.34 24.87
C HIS A 494 6.66 6.44 23.95
N GLN A 495 5.73 7.03 23.18
CA GLN A 495 6.01 8.26 22.44
C GLN A 495 6.23 9.40 23.45
N VAL A 496 7.37 10.07 23.35
CA VAL A 496 7.70 11.24 24.17
C VAL A 496 7.23 12.50 23.46
N PHE A 497 7.63 12.65 22.20
CA PHE A 497 7.37 13.87 21.43
C PHE A 497 7.35 13.58 19.93
N GLU A 498 6.46 14.27 19.20
CA GLU A 498 6.46 14.29 17.74
C GLU A 498 7.16 15.54 17.24
N LEU A 499 8.25 15.38 16.48
CA LEU A 499 8.99 16.51 15.95
C LEU A 499 8.13 17.24 14.89
N PRO A 500 8.17 18.59 14.86
CA PRO A 500 7.23 19.40 14.09
C PRO A 500 7.42 19.33 12.57
N SER A 501 8.42 18.60 12.07
CA SER A 501 8.65 18.42 10.63
C SER A 501 9.29 17.05 10.37
N SER A 502 8.99 16.48 9.20
CA SER A 502 9.58 15.24 8.65
C SER A 502 11.06 15.37 8.24
N GLY A 503 11.74 16.38 8.79
CA GLY A 503 13.10 16.76 8.46
C GLY A 503 14.15 15.76 8.94
N THR A 504 15.37 15.93 8.46
CA THR A 504 16.50 15.12 8.90
C THR A 504 16.89 15.55 10.32
N VAL A 505 16.90 14.57 11.24
CA VAL A 505 17.46 14.74 12.58
C VAL A 505 18.94 14.39 12.51
N GLY A 506 19.81 15.37 12.69
CA GLY A 506 21.26 15.18 12.54
C GLY A 506 21.95 14.72 13.82
N SER A 507 21.40 15.09 14.97
CA SER A 507 21.94 14.77 16.29
C SER A 507 20.87 14.90 17.36
N LEU A 508 21.05 14.18 18.45
CA LEU A 508 20.20 14.26 19.64
C LEU A 508 21.05 14.02 20.90
N ALA A 509 20.87 14.85 21.92
CA ALA A 509 21.55 14.73 23.20
C ALA A 509 20.59 15.00 24.36
N LEU A 510 20.67 14.15 25.39
CA LEU A 510 19.90 14.25 26.64
C LEU A 510 20.81 14.80 27.73
N ASN A 511 20.31 15.74 28.53
CA ASN A 511 21.08 16.30 29.63
C ASN A 511 21.20 15.33 30.81
N LYS A 512 22.11 15.61 31.75
CA LYS A 512 22.41 14.70 32.87
C LYS A 512 21.22 14.55 33.82
N ALA A 513 20.45 15.61 34.02
CA ALA A 513 19.21 15.63 34.80
C ALA A 513 18.03 14.89 34.15
N ASN A 514 18.19 14.38 32.92
CA ASN A 514 17.18 13.58 32.21
C ASN A 514 15.86 14.34 31.97
N ASN A 515 15.91 15.67 31.82
CA ASN A 515 14.74 16.53 31.71
C ASN A 515 14.73 17.45 30.49
N ALA A 516 15.77 17.44 29.65
CA ALA A 516 15.76 18.20 28.39
C ALA A 516 16.57 17.49 27.28
N PHE A 517 16.03 17.55 26.06
CA PHE A 517 16.71 17.20 24.83
C PHE A 517 17.18 18.45 24.09
N ILE A 518 18.40 18.38 23.55
CA ILE A 518 18.83 19.24 22.44
C ILE A 518 19.08 18.36 21.23
N GLY A 519 18.89 18.92 20.05
CA GLY A 519 19.20 18.21 18.83
C GLY A 519 19.20 19.11 17.62
N GLU A 520 19.59 18.54 16.50
CA GLU A 520 19.56 19.20 15.20
C GLU A 520 18.37 18.70 14.39
N LEU A 521 17.51 19.61 13.95
CA LEU A 521 16.42 19.31 13.01
C LEU A 521 16.51 20.27 11.81
N ASN A 522 16.78 19.74 10.62
CA ASN A 522 17.01 20.53 9.40
C ASN A 522 18.08 21.62 9.56
N GLN A 523 19.26 21.29 10.12
CA GLN A 523 20.37 22.23 10.36
C GLN A 523 20.02 23.39 11.31
N ARG A 524 19.10 23.14 12.25
CA ARG A 524 18.74 24.08 13.31
C ARG A 524 18.78 23.39 14.65
N ILE A 525 19.27 24.08 15.67
CA ILE A 525 19.26 23.55 17.02
C ILE A 525 17.88 23.75 17.63
N PHE A 526 17.31 22.68 18.14
CA PHE A 526 16.11 22.72 18.97
C PHE A 526 16.44 22.37 20.43
N LEU A 527 15.61 22.88 21.32
CA LEU A 527 15.53 22.52 22.73
C LEU A 527 14.11 22.02 22.99
N TYR A 528 14.02 20.82 23.56
CA TYR A 528 12.77 20.24 24.03
C TYR A 528 12.88 19.91 25.52
N ARG A 529 12.06 20.57 26.35
CA ARG A 529 11.99 20.31 27.78
C ARG A 529 10.98 19.20 28.07
N LEU A 530 11.44 18.10 28.66
CA LEU A 530 10.62 16.93 28.99
C LEU A 530 9.66 17.20 30.16
N ASP A 531 10.07 18.02 31.11
CA ASP A 531 9.29 18.39 32.30
C ASP A 531 8.11 19.31 31.95
N THR A 532 8.31 20.26 31.03
CA THR A 532 7.27 21.22 30.62
C THR A 532 6.61 20.86 29.28
N GLY A 533 7.16 19.93 28.51
CA GLY A 533 6.73 19.61 27.15
C GLY A 533 6.97 20.73 26.13
N ILE A 534 7.82 21.72 26.45
CA ILE A 534 8.03 22.90 25.60
C ILE A 534 9.10 22.60 24.55
N PHE A 535 8.72 22.74 23.27
CA PHE A 535 9.62 22.70 22.12
C PHE A 535 9.93 24.11 21.63
N SER A 536 11.20 24.40 21.36
CA SER A 536 11.62 25.66 20.73
C SER A 536 12.84 25.46 19.85
N PHE A 537 12.90 26.20 18.74
CA PHE A 537 14.15 26.34 18.00
C PHE A 537 14.99 27.45 18.64
N VAL A 538 16.23 27.12 18.96
CA VAL A 538 17.22 28.02 19.56
C VAL A 538 17.92 28.85 18.46
N THR A 539 17.98 28.30 17.24
CA THR A 539 18.58 28.97 16.08
C THR A 539 17.55 29.33 15.01
N GLY A 540 17.85 30.41 14.29
CA GLY A 540 17.05 30.91 13.17
C GLY A 540 17.16 30.02 11.92
N ILE A 541 16.24 30.19 10.97
CA ILE A 541 16.20 29.38 9.73
C ILE A 541 17.43 29.58 8.84
N LYS A 542 18.08 30.74 8.92
CA LYS A 542 19.30 31.06 8.16
C LYS A 542 20.59 30.61 8.84
N GLU A 543 20.50 30.21 10.10
CA GLU A 543 21.62 29.83 10.96
C GLU A 543 21.80 28.32 10.88
N LYS A 544 22.67 27.88 9.96
CA LYS A 544 23.02 26.46 9.80
C LYS A 544 23.87 25.99 10.98
N ALA A 545 23.18 25.55 12.02
CA ALA A 545 23.76 25.21 13.30
C ALA A 545 23.80 23.70 13.49
N MET A 546 24.89 23.20 14.07
CA MET A 546 25.19 21.78 14.15
C MET A 546 25.87 21.43 15.48
N GLU A 547 25.95 20.13 15.77
CA GLU A 547 26.68 19.55 16.91
C GLU A 547 26.39 20.20 18.28
N PRO A 548 25.12 20.19 18.73
CA PRO A 548 24.77 20.69 20.04
C PRO A 548 25.32 19.75 21.13
N SER A 549 25.95 20.33 22.16
CA SER A 549 26.56 19.58 23.27
C SER A 549 26.26 20.23 24.62
N TRP A 550 25.75 19.45 25.56
CA TRP A 550 25.43 19.90 26.91
C TRP A 550 26.68 20.28 27.70
N LEU A 551 26.55 21.28 28.56
CA LEU A 551 27.55 21.56 29.60
C LEU A 551 27.43 20.55 30.73
N ALA A 552 28.54 20.29 31.43
CA ALA A 552 28.60 19.28 32.49
C ALA A 552 27.66 19.54 33.68
N ASP A 553 27.23 20.78 33.88
CA ASP A 553 26.33 21.24 34.94
C ASP A 553 24.87 21.43 34.49
N ASP A 554 24.54 21.07 33.25
CA ASP A 554 23.25 21.28 32.60
C ASP A 554 22.76 22.75 32.58
N SER A 555 23.62 23.75 32.82
CA SER A 555 23.24 25.18 32.81
C SER A 555 22.92 25.73 31.41
N GLY A 556 23.37 25.01 30.38
CA GLY A 556 23.37 25.44 29.00
C GLY A 556 23.96 24.39 28.08
N PHE A 557 24.13 24.76 26.82
CA PHE A 557 24.77 23.93 25.81
C PHE A 557 25.52 24.79 24.79
N SER A 558 26.53 24.20 24.17
CA SER A 558 27.26 24.81 23.07
C SER A 558 26.87 24.21 21.73
N PHE A 559 27.03 24.97 20.66
CA PHE A 559 26.89 24.53 19.28
C PHE A 559 27.69 25.47 18.38
N TYR A 560 27.89 25.11 17.11
CA TYR A 560 28.48 26.04 16.16
C TYR A 560 27.57 26.34 14.99
N ILE A 561 27.84 27.46 14.31
CA ILE A 561 27.19 27.85 13.06
C ILE A 561 28.25 27.91 11.94
N LYS A 562 28.00 27.23 10.82
CA LYS A 562 28.82 27.35 9.60
C LYS A 562 28.42 28.60 8.82
N ASP A 563 29.40 29.47 8.54
CA ASP A 563 29.18 30.68 7.76
C ASP A 563 29.06 30.37 6.25
N LYS A 564 28.28 31.16 5.51
CA LYS A 564 27.80 30.85 4.15
C LYS A 564 28.84 30.85 3.02
N GLN A 565 30.13 31.14 3.30
CA GLN A 565 31.16 31.28 2.27
C GLN A 565 32.05 30.06 2.03
N ILE A 566 31.79 28.90 2.67
CA ILE A 566 32.58 27.69 2.44
C ILE A 566 31.96 26.88 1.29
N THR A 567 32.22 27.31 0.06
CA THR A 567 32.05 26.47 -1.16
C THR A 567 33.44 26.01 -1.59
N GLY A 568 33.91 24.91 -1.01
CA GLY A 568 35.20 24.32 -1.34
C GLY A 568 35.25 22.88 -0.89
N ASP A 569 35.56 22.01 -1.83
CA ASP A 569 35.80 20.57 -1.69
C ASP A 569 36.66 20.27 -0.44
N THR A 570 36.23 19.33 0.41
CA THR A 570 36.88 18.98 1.68
C THR A 570 38.29 18.36 1.53
N ASN A 571 38.83 18.29 0.32
CA ASN A 571 40.10 17.67 -0.03
C ASN A 571 41.28 18.65 -0.27
N GLN A 572 41.14 19.95 0.04
CA GLN A 572 42.23 20.93 -0.17
C GLN A 572 42.95 21.42 1.10
N PHE A 573 42.78 20.79 2.27
CA PHE A 573 43.45 21.21 3.52
C PHE A 573 44.90 20.71 3.68
N ALA A 574 45.64 20.53 2.58
CA ALA A 574 47.03 20.05 2.62
C ALA A 574 48.10 21.14 2.44
N ASN A 575 47.73 22.41 2.27
CA ASN A 575 48.69 23.50 2.11
C ASN A 575 48.49 24.59 3.17
N ASN A 576 49.62 25.03 3.75
CA ASN A 576 49.80 25.89 4.93
C ASN A 576 49.27 27.34 4.81
N ASP A 577 48.07 27.56 4.31
CA ASP A 577 47.38 28.85 4.48
C ASP A 577 46.38 28.73 5.63
N VAL A 578 46.64 29.46 6.70
CA VAL A 578 45.73 29.63 7.85
C VAL A 578 44.54 30.47 7.36
N SER A 579 43.59 29.85 6.64
CA SER A 579 42.35 30.53 6.27
C SER A 579 41.48 30.69 7.52
N THR A 580 40.87 31.87 7.64
CA THR A 580 40.01 32.33 8.74
C THR A 580 38.62 31.65 8.78
N ASP A 581 38.51 30.42 8.25
CA ASP A 581 37.23 29.73 7.96
C ASP A 581 36.76 28.78 9.08
N PHE A 582 37.05 29.10 10.33
CA PHE A 582 36.53 28.34 11.46
C PHE A 582 35.04 28.65 11.70
N PRO A 583 34.23 27.64 12.08
CA PRO A 583 32.84 27.87 12.46
C PRO A 583 32.77 28.74 13.72
N VAL A 584 31.66 29.47 13.86
CA VAL A 584 31.44 30.34 15.01
C VAL A 584 30.82 29.54 16.14
N TYR A 585 31.49 29.49 17.29
CA TYR A 585 31.00 28.81 18.48
C TYR A 585 30.06 29.69 19.27
N TYR A 586 28.95 29.11 19.70
CA TYR A 586 27.96 29.74 20.55
C TYR A 586 27.76 28.93 21.83
N HIS A 587 27.53 29.64 22.91
CA HIS A 587 27.02 29.12 24.17
C HIS A 587 25.59 29.60 24.35
N TYR A 588 24.67 28.69 24.65
CA TYR A 588 23.29 29.01 25.01
C TYR A 588 23.07 28.78 26.50
N ASP A 589 22.65 29.83 27.20
CA ASP A 589 22.35 29.83 28.62
C ASP A 589 20.84 29.61 28.83
N LEU A 590 20.47 28.57 29.58
CA LEU A 590 19.07 28.22 29.81
C LEU A 590 18.33 29.20 30.72
N SER A 591 19.05 29.87 31.63
CA SER A 591 18.48 30.80 32.62
C SER A 591 18.08 32.12 31.97
N THR A 592 18.91 32.61 31.05
CA THR A 592 18.67 33.85 30.30
C THR A 592 17.97 33.60 28.96
N SER A 593 17.89 32.34 28.52
CA SER A 593 17.38 31.95 27.20
C SER A 593 18.08 32.67 26.04
N SER A 594 19.37 32.96 26.21
CA SER A 594 20.16 33.73 25.26
C SER A 594 21.37 32.94 24.78
N LYS A 595 21.75 33.14 23.50
CA LYS A 595 23.02 32.66 22.97
C LYS A 595 24.05 33.78 22.95
N ARG A 596 25.30 33.42 23.24
CA ARG A 596 26.47 34.28 23.20
C ARG A 596 27.53 33.65 22.32
N GLU A 597 28.16 34.45 21.46
CA GLU A 597 29.31 34.02 20.67
C GLU A 597 30.55 33.87 21.57
N LEU A 598 31.28 32.76 21.40
CA LEU A 598 32.52 32.47 22.12
C LEU A 598 33.76 32.78 21.28
N GLY A 599 33.76 32.42 20.00
CA GLY A 599 34.86 32.69 19.08
C GLY A 599 34.95 31.72 17.89
N ARG A 600 36.04 31.84 17.11
CA ARG A 600 36.27 31.14 15.83
C ARG A 600 37.63 30.44 15.76
N GLN A 601 38.03 29.71 16.81
CA GLN A 601 39.38 29.13 16.90
C GLN A 601 39.43 27.61 16.74
N PHE A 602 38.27 26.96 16.73
CA PHE A 602 38.14 25.50 16.77
C PHE A 602 37.08 25.05 15.78
N HIS A 603 37.26 23.85 15.23
CA HIS A 603 36.27 23.15 14.41
C HIS A 603 35.21 22.47 15.28
N SER A 604 35.66 21.76 16.32
CA SER A 604 34.81 21.10 17.31
C SER A 604 35.24 21.39 18.76
N ILE A 605 34.29 21.54 19.69
CA ILE A 605 34.55 21.57 21.13
C ILE A 605 33.52 20.72 21.86
N VAL A 606 34.02 19.82 22.69
CA VAL A 606 33.24 18.93 23.54
C VAL A 606 33.67 19.11 24.99
N ASN A 607 32.71 19.29 25.88
CA ASN A 607 32.96 19.30 27.32
C ASN A 607 33.20 17.86 27.82
N PHE A 608 34.32 17.63 28.50
CA PHE A 608 34.74 16.30 28.92
C PHE A 608 34.33 15.98 30.37
N GLU A 609 34.84 16.78 31.32
CA GLU A 609 34.53 16.79 32.75
C GLU A 609 35.01 18.15 33.29
N ASN A 610 34.54 18.58 34.48
CA ASN A 610 34.94 19.81 35.18
C ASN A 610 36.22 20.46 34.64
N ASN A 611 36.07 21.60 33.97
CA ASN A 611 37.16 22.42 33.46
C ASN A 611 38.06 21.72 32.43
N SER A 612 37.56 20.70 31.72
CA SER A 612 38.30 19.94 30.70
C SER A 612 37.50 19.86 29.39
N PHE A 613 38.18 20.09 28.27
CA PHE A 613 37.57 20.21 26.95
C PHE A 613 38.36 19.41 25.92
N LEU A 614 37.67 18.64 25.11
CA LEU A 614 38.22 18.07 23.88
C LEU A 614 37.99 19.09 22.77
N VAL A 615 39.07 19.65 22.22
CA VAL A 615 39.01 20.67 21.18
C VAL A 615 39.66 20.17 19.90
N SER A 616 39.09 20.52 18.76
CA SER A 616 39.61 20.17 17.45
C SER A 616 39.90 21.42 16.63
N LYS A 617 41.09 21.50 16.02
CA LYS A 617 41.44 22.54 15.03
C LYS A 617 41.29 22.07 13.59
N VAL A 618 41.43 20.77 13.37
CA VAL A 618 41.27 20.13 12.06
C VAL A 618 40.27 18.98 12.26
N PRO A 619 39.30 18.80 11.37
CA PRO A 619 38.37 17.67 11.46
C PRO A 619 39.12 16.36 11.72
N GLY A 620 38.71 15.63 12.76
CA GLY A 620 39.33 14.34 13.11
C GLY A 620 40.44 14.39 14.17
N GLU A 621 41.03 15.55 14.45
CA GLU A 621 42.13 15.70 15.42
C GLU A 621 41.67 16.45 16.68
N TYR A 622 41.79 15.80 17.85
CA TYR A 622 41.34 16.36 19.13
C TYR A 622 42.46 16.46 20.16
N PHE A 623 42.46 17.58 20.87
CA PHE A 623 43.35 17.91 21.96
C PHE A 623 42.54 18.00 23.25
N LEU A 624 43.00 17.34 24.31
CA LEU A 624 42.43 17.53 25.63
C LEU A 624 43.08 18.76 26.28
N LEU A 625 42.26 19.75 26.61
CA LEU A 625 42.65 20.96 27.30
C LEU A 625 41.96 21.05 28.66
N THR A 626 42.59 21.74 29.59
CA THR A 626 41.96 22.15 30.85
C THR A 626 41.88 23.66 30.90
N ALA A 627 40.72 24.18 31.28
CA ALA A 627 40.39 25.60 31.36
C ALA A 627 39.25 25.80 32.36
N ASN A 628 39.25 26.87 33.16
CA ASN A 628 38.21 27.05 34.19
C ASN A 628 36.81 27.31 33.60
N ALA A 629 36.78 27.81 32.37
CA ALA A 629 35.57 28.06 31.61
C ALA A 629 35.86 27.89 30.12
N ILE A 630 34.84 27.59 29.32
CA ILE A 630 34.99 27.38 27.88
C ILE A 630 35.51 28.65 27.18
N GLU A 631 35.20 29.82 27.74
CA GLU A 631 35.61 31.14 27.28
C GLU A 631 37.12 31.33 27.33
N GLU A 632 37.81 30.76 28.33
CA GLU A 632 39.27 30.88 28.45
C GLU A 632 39.99 30.25 27.25
N LEU A 633 39.37 29.24 26.61
CA LEU A 633 39.91 28.62 25.40
C LEU A 633 40.00 29.58 24.22
N PHE A 634 39.18 30.63 24.20
CA PHE A 634 39.09 31.59 23.11
C PHE A 634 39.89 32.88 23.34
N GLN A 635 40.51 33.06 24.51
CA GLN A 635 41.15 34.33 24.91
C GLN A 635 42.58 34.51 24.35
N ASP A 636 43.35 33.45 24.09
CA ASP A 636 44.70 33.54 23.50
C ASP A 636 45.02 32.31 22.63
N GLU A 637 45.42 32.50 21.37
CA GLU A 637 45.82 31.40 20.48
C GLU A 637 47.02 30.59 21.02
N ARG A 638 47.81 31.18 21.92
CA ARG A 638 48.93 30.52 22.61
C ARG A 638 48.48 29.60 23.73
N TYR A 639 47.19 29.53 24.09
CA TYR A 639 46.71 28.68 25.17
C TYR A 639 47.10 27.21 24.98
N LEU A 640 47.04 26.72 23.74
CA LEU A 640 47.55 25.39 23.35
C LEU A 640 49.06 25.22 23.57
N LYS A 641 49.85 26.25 23.22
CA LYS A 641 51.32 26.24 23.37
C LYS A 641 51.77 26.37 24.83
N ALA A 642 51.03 27.13 25.64
CA ALA A 642 51.34 27.40 27.04
C ALA A 642 51.01 26.22 27.96
N ASN A 643 49.91 25.49 27.71
CA ASN A 643 49.44 24.40 28.56
C ASN A 643 50.01 23.01 28.23
N GLN A 644 51.18 22.91 27.57
CA GLN A 644 51.77 21.64 27.12
C GLN A 644 50.70 20.70 26.54
N SER A 645 50.02 21.14 25.47
CA SER A 645 49.03 20.30 24.79
C SER A 645 49.71 19.02 24.33
N LYS A 646 49.53 17.93 25.09
CA LYS A 646 49.93 16.60 24.66
C LYS A 646 48.99 16.29 23.49
N GLU A 647 49.52 15.89 22.33
CA GLU A 647 48.68 15.35 21.28
C GLU A 647 48.05 14.07 21.83
N VAL A 648 46.73 14.05 22.04
CA VAL A 648 46.08 12.98 22.81
C VAL A 648 45.36 12.00 21.90
N ILE A 649 44.57 12.44 20.90
CA ILE A 649 43.57 11.56 20.24
C ILE A 649 43.23 12.00 18.80
N ARG A 650 43.07 11.02 17.89
CA ARG A 650 42.27 11.18 16.67
C ARG A 650 40.89 10.55 16.88
N ILE A 651 39.84 11.37 16.82
CA ILE A 651 38.44 10.93 16.91
C ILE A 651 37.79 11.32 15.59
N PRO A 652 37.17 10.40 14.83
CA PRO A 652 36.68 10.70 13.49
C PRO A 652 35.54 11.72 13.43
N ASP A 653 34.69 11.79 14.47
CA ASP A 653 33.46 12.58 14.49
C ASP A 653 33.18 13.17 15.88
N SER A 654 32.73 14.43 15.92
CA SER A 654 32.35 15.19 17.12
C SER A 654 30.85 15.16 17.43
N SER A 655 30.06 14.48 16.62
CA SER A 655 28.64 14.31 16.92
C SER A 655 28.45 13.77 18.34
N PRO A 656 27.48 14.30 19.13
CA PRO A 656 27.17 13.79 20.47
C PRO A 656 26.69 12.33 20.45
N ASN A 657 26.38 11.79 19.27
CA ASN A 657 25.97 10.40 19.04
C ASN A 657 27.13 9.49 18.56
N ALA A 658 28.30 10.06 18.27
CA ALA A 658 29.48 9.35 17.76
C ALA A 658 30.58 9.07 18.81
N PHE A 659 30.42 9.59 20.05
CA PHE A 659 31.26 9.26 21.20
C PHE A 659 30.48 9.35 22.52
N LYS A 660 31.02 8.74 23.58
CA LYS A 660 30.53 8.82 24.97
C LYS A 660 31.69 8.93 25.94
N ILE A 661 31.48 9.66 27.03
CA ILE A 661 32.43 9.81 28.12
C ILE A 661 31.82 9.17 29.36
N ILE A 662 32.49 8.18 29.94
CA ILE A 662 32.05 7.50 31.15
C ILE A 662 33.24 7.37 32.09
N GLY A 663 33.20 8.17 33.17
CA GLY A 663 34.36 8.38 34.04
C GLY A 663 35.56 8.92 33.25
N LYS A 664 36.76 8.41 33.55
CA LYS A 664 38.02 8.84 32.89
C LYS A 664 38.28 8.21 31.52
N LYS A 665 37.28 7.56 30.92
CA LYS A 665 37.41 6.86 29.64
C LYS A 665 36.53 7.49 28.58
N LEU A 666 37.13 7.71 27.42
CA LEU A 666 36.43 8.09 26.20
C LEU A 666 36.10 6.82 25.40
N TYR A 667 34.87 6.71 24.95
CA TYR A 667 34.41 5.66 24.02
C TYR A 667 34.01 6.34 22.73
N TYR A 668 34.45 5.83 21.58
CA TYR A 668 34.17 6.45 20.29
C TYR A 668 34.26 5.43 19.17
N LEU A 669 33.60 5.75 18.06
CA LEU A 669 33.65 4.94 16.84
C LEU A 669 34.88 5.35 16.03
N ASP A 670 35.59 4.35 15.51
CA ASP A 670 36.79 4.50 14.69
C ASP A 670 36.66 3.61 13.44
N SER A 671 37.56 3.78 12.47
CA SER A 671 37.63 2.97 11.26
C SER A 671 38.97 2.23 11.17
N LEU A 672 38.92 0.93 10.88
CA LEU A 672 40.11 0.10 10.70
C LEU A 672 39.93 -0.75 9.43
N GLU A 673 40.77 -0.55 8.40
CA GLU A 673 40.78 -1.36 7.16
C GLU A 673 39.39 -1.52 6.49
N ASN A 674 38.55 -0.48 6.60
CA ASN A 674 37.14 -0.39 6.16
C ASN A 674 36.07 -0.90 7.14
N ASP A 675 36.41 -1.44 8.30
CA ASP A 675 35.43 -1.83 9.33
C ASP A 675 35.24 -0.74 10.39
N THR A 676 34.02 -0.60 10.88
CA THR A 676 33.73 0.26 12.04
C THR A 676 34.13 -0.47 13.32
N VAL A 677 34.92 0.18 14.18
CA VAL A 677 35.37 -0.38 15.46
C VAL A 677 34.98 0.53 16.61
N LEU A 678 34.54 -0.05 17.74
CA LEU A 678 34.31 0.69 18.96
C LEU A 678 35.62 0.73 19.75
N SER A 679 36.14 1.94 19.95
CA SER A 679 37.39 2.17 20.67
C SER A 679 37.11 2.78 22.04
N THR A 680 37.92 2.40 23.03
CA THR A 680 38.05 3.10 24.30
C THR A 680 39.47 3.66 24.44
N LEU A 681 39.57 4.84 25.05
CA LEU A 681 40.81 5.44 25.46
C LEU A 681 40.71 5.83 26.93
N ASP A 682 41.64 5.32 27.73
CA ASP A 682 41.86 5.82 29.08
C ASP A 682 42.68 7.12 29.01
N ILE A 683 42.09 8.22 29.44
CA ILE A 683 42.70 9.55 29.27
C ILE A 683 43.89 9.77 30.19
N SER A 684 43.93 9.07 31.34
CA SER A 684 45.04 9.21 32.28
C SER A 684 46.30 8.46 31.81
N THR A 685 46.12 7.35 31.11
CA THR A 685 47.22 6.47 30.66
C THR A 685 47.48 6.53 29.16
N LEU A 686 46.56 7.11 28.38
CA LEU A 686 46.52 7.11 26.92
C LEU A 686 46.49 5.70 26.31
N LYS A 687 46.07 4.70 27.09
CA LYS A 687 45.97 3.33 26.62
C LYS A 687 44.68 3.16 25.82
N LYS A 688 44.82 2.84 24.53
CA LYS A 688 43.71 2.54 23.62
C LYS A 688 43.40 1.04 23.64
N GLN A 689 42.11 0.69 23.59
CA GLN A 689 41.64 -0.65 23.24
C GLN A 689 40.53 -0.52 22.21
N SER A 690 40.51 -1.40 21.21
CA SER A 690 39.52 -1.36 20.13
C SER A 690 38.89 -2.73 19.97
N TYR A 691 37.59 -2.74 19.74
CA TYR A 691 36.82 -3.94 19.46
C TYR A 691 36.08 -3.76 18.14
N PRO A 692 36.22 -4.69 17.19
CA PRO A 692 35.49 -4.61 15.93
C PRO A 692 33.98 -4.68 16.19
N LEU A 693 33.24 -3.79 15.54
CA LEU A 693 31.79 -3.92 15.43
C LEU A 693 31.50 -4.71 14.16
N ASP A 694 30.63 -5.72 14.25
CA ASP A 694 30.22 -6.60 13.14
C ASP A 694 29.27 -5.89 12.14
N THR A 695 29.48 -4.58 11.94
CA THR A 695 28.60 -3.69 11.19
C THR A 695 29.43 -2.57 10.57
N ASN A 696 29.22 -2.27 9.29
CA ASN A 696 29.83 -1.13 8.61
C ASN A 696 28.76 -0.13 8.16
N PRO A 697 28.11 0.56 9.10
CA PRO A 697 27.09 1.56 8.79
C PRO A 697 27.67 2.80 8.12
N GLN A 698 26.90 3.46 7.25
CA GLN A 698 27.35 4.72 6.64
C GLN A 698 27.42 5.86 7.67
N ASN A 699 26.62 5.80 8.73
CA ASN A 699 26.61 6.72 9.88
C ASN A 699 26.38 5.93 11.18
N PRO A 700 27.42 5.36 11.81
CA PRO A 700 27.28 4.64 13.07
C PRO A 700 26.96 5.61 14.22
N ASN A 701 25.89 5.35 14.95
CA ASN A 701 25.56 5.99 16.22
C ASN A 701 25.61 4.93 17.33
N PHE A 702 25.99 5.32 18.54
CA PHE A 702 25.96 4.39 19.66
C PHE A 702 25.74 5.08 21.00
N THR A 703 25.38 4.26 22.00
CA THR A 703 25.36 4.66 23.40
C THR A 703 25.75 3.49 24.30
N LEU A 704 26.29 3.80 25.47
CA LEU A 704 26.67 2.84 26.51
C LEU A 704 25.88 3.15 27.78
N SER A 705 25.46 2.12 28.50
CA SER A 705 24.88 2.30 29.84
C SER A 705 25.93 2.81 30.81
N SER A 706 25.51 3.54 31.84
CA SER A 706 26.42 4.16 32.82
C SER A 706 27.28 3.15 33.60
N ASP A 707 26.75 1.95 33.80
CA ASP A 707 27.44 0.82 34.44
C ASP A 707 28.30 0.00 33.46
N LEU A 708 28.33 0.40 32.18
CA LEU A 708 29.00 -0.29 31.08
C LEU A 708 28.54 -1.73 30.86
N SER A 709 27.38 -2.15 31.37
CA SER A 709 26.86 -3.50 31.12
C SER A 709 26.29 -3.66 29.71
N LYS A 710 25.73 -2.58 29.14
CA LYS A 710 25.02 -2.58 27.86
C LYS A 710 25.63 -1.62 26.86
N LEU A 711 25.78 -2.10 25.64
CA LEU A 711 26.08 -1.33 24.44
C LEU A 711 24.86 -1.35 23.54
N VAL A 712 24.39 -0.18 23.13
CA VAL A 712 23.39 -0.04 22.08
C VAL A 712 24.06 0.63 20.89
N VAL A 713 24.08 -0.06 19.77
CA VAL A 713 24.63 0.45 18.51
C VAL A 713 23.52 0.55 17.50
N THR A 714 23.52 1.62 16.72
CA THR A 714 22.75 1.62 15.48
C THR A 714 23.45 0.70 14.52
N ARG A 715 22.67 -0.23 14.01
CA ARG A 715 23.07 -1.07 12.92
C ARG A 715 22.44 -0.48 11.69
N THR A 716 23.26 -0.05 10.74
CA THR A 716 22.77 -0.02 9.36
C THR A 716 22.52 -1.47 8.99
N LYS A 717 21.29 -1.74 8.61
CA LYS A 717 20.99 -2.95 7.87
C LYS A 717 21.75 -2.85 6.55
N SER A 718 22.99 -3.36 6.50
CA SER A 718 23.80 -3.29 5.28
C SER A 718 23.06 -4.03 4.17
N ASN A 719 22.70 -3.28 3.13
CA ASN A 719 22.48 -3.76 1.78
C ASN A 719 21.52 -4.97 1.67
N ALA A 720 20.20 -4.80 1.76
CA ALA A 720 19.30 -5.85 1.33
C ALA A 720 18.13 -5.23 0.56
N SER A 721 18.30 -5.06 -0.75
CA SER A 721 17.10 -5.02 -1.59
C SER A 721 16.55 -6.44 -1.56
N GLN A 722 15.34 -6.63 -1.05
CA GLN A 722 14.71 -7.94 -1.09
C GLN A 722 13.86 -8.02 -2.35
N ILE A 723 13.91 -9.16 -3.03
CA ILE A 723 12.86 -9.50 -3.97
C ILE A 723 11.68 -9.99 -3.13
N VAL A 724 10.63 -9.18 -3.13
CA VAL A 724 9.40 -9.48 -2.39
C VAL A 724 8.32 -9.88 -3.36
N LYS A 725 7.66 -11.01 -3.07
CA LYS A 725 6.41 -11.39 -3.72
C LYS A 725 5.27 -10.79 -2.94
N VAL A 726 4.47 -9.96 -3.60
CA VAL A 726 3.27 -9.35 -3.04
C VAL A 726 2.07 -9.96 -3.73
N GLU A 727 1.29 -10.73 -2.98
CA GLU A 727 0.05 -11.36 -3.45
C GLU A 727 -1.17 -10.65 -2.85
N GLY A 728 -2.29 -10.69 -3.57
CA GLY A 728 -3.57 -10.20 -3.06
C GLY A 728 -3.74 -8.68 -3.16
N LEU A 729 -3.03 -8.03 -4.09
CA LEU A 729 -3.39 -6.66 -4.49
C LEU A 729 -4.74 -6.69 -5.22
N TRP A 730 -5.44 -5.56 -5.24
CA TRP A 730 -6.69 -5.43 -5.99
C TRP A 730 -6.75 -4.13 -6.75
N LEU A 731 -7.51 -4.17 -7.85
CA LEU A 731 -7.76 -3.07 -8.76
C LEU A 731 -8.92 -2.21 -8.22
N GLU A 732 -8.77 -0.90 -8.30
CA GLU A 732 -9.83 0.10 -8.07
C GLU A 732 -10.16 0.86 -9.35
#